data_AF-A0A1C2DJY9-F1
#
_entry.id   AF-A0A1C2DJY9-F1
#
_cell.length_a   1.000
_cell.length_b   1.000
_cell.length_c   1.000
_cell.angle_alpha   90.00
_cell.angle_beta   90.00
_cell.angle_gamma   90.00
#
_symmetry.space_group_name_H-M   'P 1'
#
loop_
_entity.id
_entity.type
_entity.pdbx_description
1 polymer ?
#
loop_
_entity_poly.entity_id
_entity_poly.type
_entity_poly.pdbx_seq_one_letter_code
_entity_poly.pdbx_strand_id
1 'polypeptide(L)'
;MPELLPPISRRALLAGVAATGVLSVLHPFSARAAANQAHLRIMETTDIHVNVLPYDYYADKPNDTMGLARTASIIDAVRKEAVNSLLLDNGDLLQGSPMGDYAAYERGMKEGDVHPMMKGMNLLDYACSTLGNHEFNYGLSFLDKVLAGANFPFVCANLIRGTELGSSPRADKLYLEPYVILDRKIKDGSGAEHPIRIGIIGFVPPQIMVWDAKNLEGNVRTRDIVEAAKAWVPQMKEEGADIVIALSHSGIDIKQGDMMENASFFVAGVEGIDAVFTGHQHLVFPGKKDFQKLAGVDADKGTLQGKPAVMAGFWGSHMGLVDLLLERDGNKWRVVSATSEARPIYERVDNKNKATVGDDQRITEALKADHEATLAYVRRPVGKTSAPLYSYFSLVADDPSVQIVSQAQSWYLKDILKNTKWKDVPLLSAAAPFKAGGRGGADYYTDVPAGDIAIRNVADLYLYPNTVRAVEITGAEVKEWLEMSAGIFKEVEPGKADQPLINTDFPSYNFDVIDGVAYRIDLSKPPKYDAKGNVINAGSSRIVDLMFGGKPIDPAGKFVVATNNYRAGGGGNFPGINESKIIYQAPDTNRDVIVRYIVAEGTINPSADGNWSFAPLPGTSVIFETGQKAKDFIAQVKTLKIEPAGDGEGGFARYRILL
;
A
#
# COMPACT_ATOMS: atom_id res chain seq x y z
N MET A 1 35.21 -0.26 46.62
CA MET A 1 34.20 -0.80 45.69
C MET A 1 32.90 -0.09 45.97
N PRO A 2 32.37 0.75 45.06
CA PRO A 2 31.05 1.33 45.23
C PRO A 2 29.99 0.31 44.73
N GLU A 3 28.95 0.12 45.52
CA GLU A 3 27.82 -0.75 45.20
C GLU A 3 27.07 -0.24 43.96
N LEU A 4 27.00 -1.09 42.93
CA LEU A 4 26.17 -0.88 41.75
C LEU A 4 24.70 -1.10 42.14
N LEU A 5 23.89 -0.05 42.06
CA LEU A 5 22.43 -0.17 42.13
C LEU A 5 21.91 -0.98 40.93
N PRO A 6 20.84 -1.79 41.12
CA PRO A 6 20.32 -2.66 40.07
C PRO A 6 19.66 -1.87 38.92
N PRO A 7 19.62 -2.43 37.70
CA PRO A 7 19.01 -1.78 36.54
C PRO A 7 17.50 -1.65 36.72
N ILE A 8 16.99 -0.42 36.65
CA ILE A 8 15.55 -0.14 36.65
C ILE A 8 14.98 -0.57 35.29
N SER A 9 14.05 -1.52 35.27
CA SER A 9 13.39 -1.94 34.03
C SER A 9 12.38 -0.89 33.53
N ARG A 10 12.22 -0.76 32.20
CA ARG A 10 11.20 0.12 31.56
C ARG A 10 9.79 -0.04 32.14
N ARG A 11 9.46 -1.24 32.63
CA ARG A 11 8.15 -1.57 33.21
C ARG A 11 7.94 -0.91 34.59
N ALA A 12 8.99 -0.75 35.38
CA ALA A 12 8.93 -0.07 36.67
C ALA A 12 8.80 1.45 36.52
N LEU A 13 9.38 2.02 35.45
CA LEU A 13 9.27 3.45 35.14
C LEU A 13 7.84 3.85 34.70
N LEU A 14 7.16 2.97 33.96
CA LEU A 14 5.82 3.25 33.42
C LEU A 14 4.68 3.04 34.44
N ALA A 15 4.88 2.22 35.48
CA ALA A 15 3.83 1.92 36.46
C ALA A 15 3.60 3.05 37.50
N GLY A 16 4.50 4.01 37.64
CA GLY A 16 4.42 5.09 38.64
C GLY A 16 3.82 6.42 38.17
N VAL A 17 3.53 6.59 36.87
CA VAL A 17 3.21 7.91 36.27
C VAL A 17 1.71 8.24 36.27
N ALA A 18 0.84 7.31 36.68
CA ALA A 18 -0.60 7.43 36.47
C ALA A 18 -1.35 8.44 37.38
N ALA A 19 -0.70 9.24 38.25
CA ALA A 19 -1.43 10.07 39.22
C ALA A 19 -0.93 11.51 39.46
N THR A 20 0.10 12.01 38.77
CA THR A 20 0.56 13.42 38.91
C THR A 20 1.12 13.90 37.57
N GLY A 21 0.81 15.16 37.20
CA GLY A 21 1.01 15.76 35.87
C GLY A 21 2.27 15.32 35.11
N VAL A 22 2.11 15.14 33.79
CA VAL A 22 3.10 14.62 32.84
C VAL A 22 4.48 15.27 33.04
N LEU A 23 5.33 14.61 33.83
CA LEU A 23 6.77 14.77 33.75
C LEU A 23 7.19 14.08 32.45
N SER A 24 7.38 14.86 31.39
CA SER A 24 8.04 14.38 30.18
C SER A 24 9.46 13.95 30.54
N VAL A 25 9.70 12.64 30.62
CA VAL A 25 11.04 12.10 30.86
C VAL A 25 11.87 12.33 29.60
N LEU A 26 12.93 13.14 29.69
CA LEU A 26 13.86 13.35 28.59
C LEU A 26 14.48 12.03 28.13
N HIS A 27 14.70 11.89 26.82
CA HIS A 27 15.41 10.75 26.24
C HIS A 27 16.80 10.59 26.89
N PRO A 28 17.33 9.36 27.10
CA PRO A 28 18.63 9.16 27.74
C PRO A 28 19.79 9.91 27.09
N PHE A 29 19.78 10.12 25.77
CA PHE A 29 20.78 10.97 25.11
C PHE A 29 20.67 12.43 25.56
N SER A 30 19.46 12.99 25.66
CA SER A 30 19.27 14.34 26.20
C SER A 30 19.63 14.43 27.69
N ALA A 31 19.27 13.42 28.49
CA ALA A 31 19.51 13.44 29.93
C ALA A 31 20.97 13.22 30.33
N ARG A 32 21.79 12.61 29.47
CA ARG A 32 23.18 12.21 29.76
C ARG A 32 24.23 12.85 28.86
N ALA A 33 23.84 13.70 27.92
CA ALA A 33 24.78 14.38 27.04
C ALA A 33 25.80 15.18 27.88
N ALA A 34 27.08 15.04 27.53
CA ALA A 34 28.14 15.89 28.08
C ALA A 34 28.12 17.31 27.48
N ALA A 35 28.93 18.21 28.00
CA ALA A 35 29.04 19.60 27.51
C ALA A 35 29.56 19.71 26.06
N ASN A 36 30.15 18.68 25.48
CA ASN A 36 30.53 18.62 24.07
C ASN A 36 29.63 17.68 23.25
N GLN A 37 28.52 17.21 23.81
CA GLN A 37 27.61 16.30 23.15
C GLN A 37 26.22 16.91 23.04
N ALA A 38 25.51 16.59 21.96
CA ALA A 38 24.14 17.04 21.75
C ALA A 38 23.28 15.86 21.30
N HIS A 39 22.05 15.82 21.79
CA HIS A 39 21.03 14.91 21.29
C HIS A 39 20.26 15.61 20.17
N LEU A 40 20.28 15.04 18.97
CA LEU A 40 19.46 15.48 17.83
C LEU A 40 18.45 14.38 17.49
N ARG A 41 17.17 14.70 17.69
CA ARG A 41 16.05 13.85 17.31
C ARG A 41 15.58 14.17 15.90
N ILE A 42 15.42 13.17 15.04
CA ILE A 42 14.92 13.34 13.68
C ILE A 42 13.70 12.44 13.51
N MET A 43 12.56 13.05 13.21
CA MET A 43 11.28 12.38 13.04
C MET A 43 10.90 12.33 11.56
N GLU A 44 10.15 11.32 11.17
CA GLU A 44 9.77 11.04 9.79
C GLU A 44 8.27 10.76 9.64
N THR A 45 7.71 11.30 8.55
CA THR A 45 6.57 10.70 7.86
C THR A 45 6.96 10.21 6.46
N THR A 46 6.25 9.23 5.94
CA THR A 46 6.40 8.72 4.57
C THR A 46 5.07 8.11 4.12
N ASP A 47 4.82 8.05 2.82
CA ASP A 47 3.71 7.30 2.21
C ASP A 47 2.35 7.68 2.83
N ILE A 48 2.11 8.98 3.08
CA ILE A 48 0.88 9.46 3.71
C ILE A 48 -0.31 9.32 2.75
N HIS A 49 -0.10 9.44 1.44
CA HIS A 49 -1.14 9.25 0.41
C HIS A 49 -2.42 10.06 0.64
N VAL A 50 -2.27 11.32 1.09
CA VAL A 50 -3.37 12.24 1.43
C VAL A 50 -4.32 11.70 2.52
N ASN A 51 -3.89 10.72 3.33
CA ASN A 51 -4.60 10.34 4.55
C ASN A 51 -4.31 11.40 5.65
N VAL A 52 -4.86 12.60 5.48
CA VAL A 52 -4.62 13.73 6.40
C VAL A 52 -5.43 13.57 7.68
N LEU A 53 -6.66 13.08 7.56
CA LEU A 53 -7.61 12.89 8.66
C LEU A 53 -7.79 11.39 8.95
N PRO A 54 -8.16 10.99 10.18
CA PRO A 54 -8.43 9.60 10.54
C PRO A 54 -9.79 9.13 10.01
N TYR A 55 -9.96 9.18 8.69
CA TYR A 55 -11.21 8.87 8.00
C TYR A 55 -10.95 8.05 6.74
N ASP A 56 -11.57 6.88 6.65
CA ASP A 56 -11.58 6.08 5.43
C ASP A 56 -12.73 6.56 4.53
N TYR A 57 -12.39 7.38 3.54
CA TYR A 57 -13.36 7.93 2.59
C TYR A 57 -13.97 6.89 1.66
N TYR A 58 -13.28 5.76 1.43
CA TYR A 58 -13.85 4.65 0.67
C TYR A 58 -14.94 3.96 1.49
N ALA A 59 -14.66 3.65 2.76
CA ALA A 59 -15.63 3.04 3.66
C ALA A 59 -16.64 4.02 4.27
N ASP A 60 -16.51 5.32 4.00
CA ASP A 60 -17.33 6.41 4.53
C ASP A 60 -17.47 6.36 6.06
N LYS A 61 -16.34 6.17 6.78
CA LYS A 61 -16.32 6.08 8.25
C LYS A 61 -14.97 6.50 8.86
N PRO A 62 -14.94 6.87 10.16
CA PRO A 62 -13.68 7.06 10.89
C PRO A 62 -12.79 5.82 10.88
N ASN A 63 -11.48 6.01 10.87
CA ASN A 63 -10.49 4.94 10.90
C ASN A 63 -9.39 5.23 11.91
N ASP A 64 -9.24 4.33 12.90
CA ASP A 64 -8.35 4.58 14.02
C ASP A 64 -6.85 4.35 13.77
N THR A 65 -6.49 3.80 12.60
CA THR A 65 -5.11 3.34 12.33
C THR A 65 -4.33 4.23 11.37
N MET A 66 -4.85 5.41 11.03
CA MET A 66 -4.30 6.30 10.00
C MET A 66 -4.55 7.77 10.34
N GLY A 67 -3.95 8.66 9.56
CA GLY A 67 -4.23 10.09 9.57
C GLY A 67 -3.06 10.93 10.07
N LEU A 68 -2.55 11.86 9.25
CA LEU A 68 -1.55 12.85 9.68
C LEU A 68 -2.00 13.61 10.93
N ALA A 69 -3.29 13.89 11.10
CA ALA A 69 -3.82 14.54 12.29
C ALA A 69 -3.49 13.78 13.59
N ARG A 70 -3.46 12.45 13.57
CA ARG A 70 -3.04 11.64 14.73
C ARG A 70 -1.53 11.54 14.83
N THR A 71 -0.85 11.40 13.69
CA THR A 71 0.61 11.42 13.64
C THR A 71 1.17 12.72 14.19
N ALA A 72 0.51 13.86 13.95
CA ALA A 72 0.86 15.16 14.50
C ALA A 72 0.87 15.17 16.04
N SER A 73 -0.15 14.58 16.67
CA SER A 73 -0.22 14.46 18.13
C SER A 73 0.96 13.67 18.70
N ILE A 74 1.37 12.58 18.04
CA ILE A 74 2.54 11.82 18.49
C ILE A 74 3.85 12.57 18.20
N ILE A 75 3.97 13.24 17.05
CA ILE A 75 5.13 14.09 16.72
C ILE A 75 5.33 15.16 17.80
N ASP A 76 4.29 15.87 18.22
CA ASP A 76 4.40 16.91 19.24
C ASP A 76 4.75 16.37 20.63
N ALA A 77 4.26 15.18 20.97
CA ALA A 77 4.63 14.52 22.22
C ALA A 77 6.11 14.08 22.19
N VAL A 78 6.53 13.42 21.11
CA VAL A 78 7.88 12.90 20.86
C VAL A 78 8.90 14.05 20.79
N ARG A 79 8.53 15.16 20.17
CA ARG A 79 9.35 16.38 20.08
C ARG A 79 9.74 16.92 21.45
N LYS A 80 8.86 16.84 22.44
CA LYS A 80 9.10 17.31 23.83
C LYS A 80 10.05 16.42 24.63
N GLU A 81 10.30 15.20 24.18
CA GLU A 81 11.25 14.29 24.84
C GLU A 81 12.72 14.60 24.49
N ALA A 82 12.96 15.50 23.52
CA ALA A 82 14.28 15.88 23.05
C ALA A 82 14.48 17.40 23.09
N VAL A 83 15.73 17.83 23.27
CA VAL A 83 16.10 19.26 23.32
C VAL A 83 16.21 19.85 21.91
N ASN A 84 16.73 19.07 20.96
CA ASN A 84 16.86 19.45 19.56
C ASN A 84 16.09 18.44 18.72
N SER A 85 15.29 18.92 17.77
CA SER A 85 14.49 18.06 16.91
C SER A 85 14.39 18.59 15.48
N LEU A 86 14.16 17.69 14.53
CA LEU A 86 13.90 17.95 13.13
C LEU A 86 12.77 17.03 12.67
N LEU A 87 11.84 17.54 11.84
CA LEU A 87 10.80 16.73 11.21
C LEU A 87 11.01 16.71 9.71
N LEU A 88 11.02 15.52 9.12
CA LEU A 88 11.25 15.27 7.70
C LEU A 88 10.11 14.45 7.12
N ASP A 89 9.92 14.55 5.80
CA ASP A 89 9.02 13.67 5.07
C ASP A 89 9.76 12.99 3.91
N ASN A 90 9.46 11.71 3.68
CA ASN A 90 10.15 10.90 2.68
C ASN A 90 9.30 10.63 1.42
N GLY A 91 8.32 11.47 1.05
CA GLY A 91 7.59 11.37 -0.23
C GLY A 91 6.34 10.46 -0.20
N ASP A 92 5.69 10.31 -1.36
CA ASP A 92 4.38 9.67 -1.55
C ASP A 92 3.25 10.35 -0.75
N LEU A 93 3.10 11.64 -1.01
CA LEU A 93 2.13 12.51 -0.35
C LEU A 93 0.81 12.62 -1.12
N LEU A 94 0.80 12.50 -2.46
CA LEU A 94 -0.28 13.06 -3.30
C LEU A 94 -1.39 12.12 -3.78
N GLN A 95 -1.10 10.89 -4.17
CA GLN A 95 -2.12 9.94 -4.65
C GLN A 95 -2.42 8.90 -3.56
N GLY A 96 -3.66 8.41 -3.47
CA GLY A 96 -4.02 7.22 -2.66
C GLY A 96 -5.18 7.40 -1.69
N SER A 97 -5.84 8.56 -1.70
CA SER A 97 -7.16 8.73 -1.06
C SER A 97 -8.09 9.58 -1.94
N PRO A 98 -9.43 9.45 -1.78
CA PRO A 98 -10.39 10.27 -2.50
C PRO A 98 -10.24 11.78 -2.30
N MET A 99 -9.61 12.23 -1.21
CA MET A 99 -9.30 13.64 -0.98
C MET A 99 -8.27 14.15 -2.00
N GLY A 100 -7.25 13.35 -2.29
CA GLY A 100 -6.24 13.65 -3.32
C GLY A 100 -6.86 13.68 -4.71
N ASP A 101 -7.65 12.66 -5.06
CA ASP A 101 -8.33 12.59 -6.36
C ASP A 101 -9.31 13.74 -6.57
N TYR A 102 -10.07 14.11 -5.53
CA TYR A 102 -10.97 15.26 -5.59
C TYR A 102 -10.20 16.56 -5.85
N ALA A 103 -9.07 16.76 -5.16
CA ALA A 103 -8.21 17.92 -5.37
C ALA A 103 -7.60 17.96 -6.78
N ALA A 104 -7.25 16.81 -7.35
CA ALA A 104 -6.63 16.71 -8.66
C ALA A 104 -7.60 16.84 -9.84
N TYR A 105 -8.71 16.09 -9.83
CA TYR A 105 -9.56 15.93 -11.01
C TYR A 105 -10.82 16.80 -11.00
N GLU A 106 -11.46 16.98 -9.85
CA GLU A 106 -12.77 17.63 -9.76
C GLU A 106 -12.65 19.10 -9.33
N ARG A 107 -12.04 19.34 -8.18
CA ARG A 107 -11.77 20.71 -7.70
C ARG A 107 -10.73 21.39 -8.58
N GLY A 108 -9.73 20.62 -8.98
CA GLY A 108 -8.48 21.12 -9.54
C GLY A 108 -7.70 21.97 -8.54
N MET A 109 -6.57 22.49 -9.02
CA MET A 109 -5.77 23.49 -8.32
C MET A 109 -5.44 24.67 -9.23
N LYS A 110 -5.78 25.86 -8.78
CA LYS A 110 -5.37 27.15 -9.37
C LYS A 110 -4.06 27.61 -8.73
N GLU A 111 -3.41 28.58 -9.37
CA GLU A 111 -2.22 29.20 -8.80
C GLU A 111 -2.53 29.84 -7.44
N GLY A 112 -1.72 29.55 -6.43
CA GLY A 112 -1.91 30.01 -5.06
C GLY A 112 -2.87 29.15 -4.20
N ASP A 113 -3.53 28.14 -4.77
CA ASP A 113 -4.27 27.17 -3.96
C ASP A 113 -3.30 26.30 -3.15
N VAL A 114 -3.65 25.99 -1.90
CA VAL A 114 -2.88 25.05 -1.07
C VAL A 114 -3.53 23.68 -1.10
N HIS A 115 -2.77 22.65 -1.48
CA HIS A 115 -3.22 21.25 -1.47
C HIS A 115 -3.58 20.81 -0.04
N PRO A 116 -4.62 19.99 0.19
CA PRO A 116 -5.00 19.52 1.54
C PRO A 116 -3.84 18.91 2.32
N MET A 117 -2.98 18.14 1.64
CA MET A 117 -1.79 17.57 2.26
C MET A 117 -0.82 18.65 2.76
N MET A 118 -0.53 19.66 1.94
CA MET A 118 0.35 20.78 2.32
C MET A 118 -0.28 21.64 3.41
N LYS A 119 -1.61 21.85 3.42
CA LYS A 119 -2.29 22.53 4.54
C LYS A 119 -2.01 21.86 5.88
N GLY A 120 -2.08 20.53 5.94
CA GLY A 120 -1.77 19.76 7.14
C GLY A 120 -0.30 19.83 7.53
N MET A 121 0.61 19.60 6.58
CA MET A 121 2.05 19.57 6.82
C MET A 121 2.61 20.94 7.22
N ASN A 122 2.11 22.02 6.64
CA ASN A 122 2.53 23.39 6.96
C ASN A 122 2.32 23.78 8.43
N LEU A 123 1.51 23.03 9.18
CA LEU A 123 1.25 23.24 10.61
C LEU A 123 2.24 22.50 11.54
N LEU A 124 3.11 21.65 11.01
CA LEU A 124 3.96 20.73 11.79
C LEU A 124 5.45 21.07 11.80
N ASP A 125 5.86 22.15 11.13
CA ASP A 125 7.26 22.59 11.05
C ASP A 125 8.19 21.51 10.44
N TYR A 126 7.79 21.00 9.27
CA TYR A 126 8.67 20.16 8.45
C TYR A 126 9.88 20.97 7.99
N ALA A 127 11.06 20.38 8.06
CA ALA A 127 12.30 21.03 7.65
C ALA A 127 12.65 20.75 6.18
N CYS A 128 12.23 19.62 5.63
CA CYS A 128 12.45 19.20 4.26
C CYS A 128 11.55 18.01 3.92
N SER A 129 11.21 17.86 2.63
CA SER A 129 10.66 16.63 2.06
C SER A 129 11.41 16.22 0.79
N THR A 130 11.13 15.03 0.26
CA THR A 130 11.57 14.59 -1.07
C THR A 130 10.37 14.16 -1.92
N LEU A 131 10.63 13.71 -3.15
CA LEU A 131 9.60 13.18 -4.04
C LEU A 131 9.61 11.65 -3.96
N GLY A 132 8.43 11.06 -3.83
CA GLY A 132 8.13 9.67 -4.14
C GLY A 132 7.51 9.50 -5.52
N ASN A 133 7.12 8.27 -5.84
CA ASN A 133 6.56 7.97 -7.15
C ASN A 133 5.14 8.51 -7.35
N HIS A 134 4.38 8.72 -6.28
CA HIS A 134 3.01 9.21 -6.36
C HIS A 134 2.88 10.72 -6.51
N GLU A 135 3.99 11.47 -6.42
CA GLU A 135 4.02 12.91 -6.72
C GLU A 135 3.65 13.22 -8.18
N PHE A 136 3.86 12.26 -9.10
CA PHE A 136 3.74 12.49 -10.54
C PHE A 136 2.36 12.13 -11.12
N ASN A 137 1.53 11.35 -10.42
CA ASN A 137 0.35 10.70 -11.01
C ASN A 137 -0.68 11.66 -11.63
N TYR A 138 -0.69 12.92 -11.18
CA TYR A 138 -1.58 13.97 -11.68
C TYR A 138 -0.90 14.95 -12.65
N GLY A 139 0.34 14.66 -13.07
CA GLY A 139 1.15 15.45 -13.99
C GLY A 139 2.04 16.51 -13.32
N LEU A 140 3.13 16.86 -14.00
CA LEU A 140 4.13 17.82 -13.50
C LEU A 140 3.54 19.20 -13.18
N SER A 141 2.56 19.67 -13.96
CA SER A 141 1.90 20.95 -13.68
C SER A 141 1.08 20.94 -12.38
N PHE A 142 0.48 19.80 -12.03
CA PHE A 142 -0.21 19.66 -10.75
C PHE A 142 0.82 19.60 -9.61
N LEU A 143 1.88 18.80 -9.77
CA LEU A 143 2.98 18.72 -8.81
C LEU A 143 3.55 20.11 -8.49
N ASP A 144 3.90 20.90 -9.51
CA ASP A 144 4.49 22.24 -9.32
C ASP A 144 3.59 23.15 -8.46
N LYS A 145 2.26 23.11 -8.67
CA LYS A 145 1.30 23.89 -7.86
C LYS A 145 1.22 23.38 -6.42
N VAL A 146 1.31 22.07 -6.22
CA VAL A 146 1.31 21.47 -4.89
C VAL A 146 2.58 21.89 -4.14
N LEU A 147 3.75 21.77 -4.77
CA LEU A 147 5.03 22.16 -4.17
C LEU A 147 5.08 23.66 -3.84
N ALA A 148 4.49 24.51 -4.68
CA ALA A 148 4.39 25.95 -4.42
C ALA A 148 3.57 26.29 -3.16
N GLY A 149 2.70 25.39 -2.69
CA GLY A 149 1.92 25.55 -1.46
C GLY A 149 2.63 25.11 -0.18
N ALA A 150 3.86 24.59 -0.24
CA ALA A 150 4.61 24.13 0.91
C ALA A 150 5.46 25.24 1.56
N ASN A 151 5.51 25.25 2.90
CA ASN A 151 6.34 26.18 3.68
C ASN A 151 7.76 25.65 3.94
N PHE A 152 8.13 24.56 3.27
CA PHE A 152 9.39 23.84 3.45
C PHE A 152 9.91 23.36 2.09
N PRO A 153 11.24 23.20 1.93
CA PRO A 153 11.82 22.80 0.65
C PRO A 153 11.57 21.32 0.33
N PHE A 154 11.52 21.04 -0.97
CA PHE A 154 11.61 19.69 -1.53
C PHE A 154 12.95 19.52 -2.23
N VAL A 155 13.59 18.37 -2.05
CA VAL A 155 14.88 18.03 -2.68
C VAL A 155 14.77 16.71 -3.45
N CYS A 156 15.45 16.60 -4.60
CA CYS A 156 15.52 15.37 -5.39
C CYS A 156 16.76 15.36 -6.29
N ALA A 157 17.73 14.49 -5.98
CA ALA A 157 19.06 14.48 -6.59
C ALA A 157 19.15 13.68 -7.90
N ASN A 158 18.13 12.88 -8.23
CA ASN A 158 18.15 11.97 -9.38
C ASN A 158 17.00 12.19 -10.37
N LEU A 159 16.29 13.33 -10.29
CA LEU A 159 15.27 13.74 -11.25
C LEU A 159 15.78 14.89 -12.13
N ILE A 160 15.78 14.67 -13.44
CA ILE A 160 16.39 15.55 -14.44
C ILE A 160 15.28 16.19 -15.28
N ARG A 161 15.39 17.50 -15.50
CA ARG A 161 14.50 18.27 -16.37
C ARG A 161 14.92 18.10 -17.83
N GLY A 162 13.98 17.64 -18.66
CA GLY A 162 14.19 17.34 -20.07
C GLY A 162 14.58 15.88 -20.32
N THR A 163 14.97 15.60 -21.56
CA THR A 163 15.26 14.23 -22.05
C THR A 163 16.75 13.90 -22.15
N GLU A 164 17.62 14.82 -21.76
CA GLU A 164 19.07 14.68 -21.87
C GLU A 164 19.71 14.56 -20.49
N LEU A 165 20.58 13.56 -20.35
CA LEU A 165 21.43 13.42 -19.17
C LEU A 165 22.75 14.16 -19.43
N GLY A 166 23.26 14.83 -18.41
CA GLY A 166 24.61 15.40 -18.43
C GLY A 166 25.69 14.32 -18.45
N SER A 167 26.94 14.73 -18.56
CA SER A 167 28.10 13.81 -18.53
C SER A 167 28.32 13.14 -17.16
N SER A 168 27.70 13.67 -16.10
CA SER A 168 27.73 13.14 -14.73
C SER A 168 26.47 13.62 -13.98
N PRO A 169 26.11 13.02 -12.83
CA PRO A 169 24.98 13.51 -12.04
C PRO A 169 25.06 15.00 -11.68
N ARG A 170 26.27 15.51 -11.44
CA ARG A 170 26.51 16.94 -11.14
C ARG A 170 26.41 17.87 -12.34
N ALA A 171 26.40 17.32 -13.56
CA ALA A 171 26.23 18.07 -14.80
C ALA A 171 24.78 18.02 -15.32
N ASP A 172 23.88 17.32 -14.63
CA ASP A 172 22.47 17.28 -14.99
C ASP A 172 21.77 18.61 -14.71
N LYS A 173 20.80 18.94 -15.56
CA LYS A 173 19.82 19.99 -15.27
C LYS A 173 18.70 19.39 -14.41
N LEU A 174 18.82 19.46 -13.10
CA LEU A 174 17.86 18.84 -12.19
C LEU A 174 16.47 19.51 -12.23
N TYR A 175 15.44 18.74 -11.87
CA TYR A 175 14.07 19.23 -11.78
C TYR A 175 13.85 20.06 -10.51
N LEU A 176 14.38 19.59 -9.38
CA LEU A 176 14.50 20.27 -8.08
C LEU A 176 15.97 20.38 -7.67
N GLU A 177 16.27 21.16 -6.64
CA GLU A 177 17.59 21.12 -6.01
C GLU A 177 17.90 19.71 -5.46
N PRO A 178 19.14 19.22 -5.57
CA PRO A 178 19.48 17.86 -5.17
C PRO A 178 19.42 17.65 -3.66
N TYR A 179 19.78 18.70 -2.91
CA TYR A 179 19.85 18.71 -1.47
C TYR A 179 19.66 20.13 -0.92
N VAL A 180 19.51 20.24 0.40
CA VAL A 180 19.58 21.49 1.15
C VAL A 180 20.55 21.33 2.32
N ILE A 181 21.32 22.37 2.65
CA ILE A 181 22.11 22.42 3.89
C ILE A 181 21.43 23.39 4.84
N LEU A 182 20.90 22.86 5.94
CA LEU A 182 20.23 23.62 6.97
C LEU A 182 21.25 24.14 7.99
N ASP A 183 21.42 25.46 8.03
CA ASP A 183 22.10 26.10 9.16
C ASP A 183 21.17 26.13 10.37
N ARG A 184 21.60 25.53 11.48
CA ARG A 184 20.84 25.42 12.73
C ARG A 184 21.71 25.74 13.93
N LYS A 185 21.06 26.05 15.05
CA LYS A 185 21.68 26.04 16.38
C LYS A 185 21.11 24.89 17.18
N ILE A 186 21.97 24.12 17.82
CA ILE A 186 21.58 23.04 18.72
C ILE A 186 22.19 23.25 20.09
N LYS A 187 21.48 22.81 21.13
CA LYS A 187 21.95 22.82 22.51
C LYS A 187 22.70 21.55 22.84
N ASP A 188 23.88 21.70 23.43
CA ASP A 188 24.64 20.60 24.02
C ASP A 188 24.09 20.19 25.41
N GLY A 189 24.73 19.20 26.04
CA GLY A 189 24.36 18.72 27.37
C GLY A 189 24.53 19.73 28.51
N SER A 190 25.27 20.84 28.29
CA SER A 190 25.35 21.97 29.22
C SER A 190 24.26 23.01 28.99
N GLY A 191 23.52 22.91 27.88
CA GLY A 191 22.51 23.87 27.43
C GLY A 191 23.06 25.00 26.57
N ALA A 192 24.35 25.01 26.25
CA ALA A 192 24.96 26.01 25.38
C ALA A 192 24.60 25.75 23.91
N GLU A 193 24.30 26.82 23.17
CA GLU A 193 23.96 26.75 21.76
C GLU A 193 25.19 26.79 20.86
N HIS A 194 25.25 25.90 19.88
CA HIS A 194 26.31 25.83 18.89
C HIS A 194 25.74 25.69 17.49
N PRO A 195 26.41 26.25 16.47
CA PRO A 195 26.03 26.03 15.08
C PRO A 195 26.21 24.56 14.69
N ILE A 196 25.35 24.09 13.80
CA ILE A 196 25.46 22.82 13.09
C ILE A 196 24.89 23.00 11.68
N ARG A 197 25.49 22.32 10.71
CA ARG A 197 25.03 22.31 9.31
C ARG A 197 24.56 20.92 8.94
N ILE A 198 23.25 20.78 8.70
CA ILE A 198 22.61 19.49 8.42
C ILE A 198 22.27 19.43 6.94
N GLY A 199 22.99 18.61 6.19
CA GLY A 199 22.70 18.33 4.79
C GLY A 199 21.58 17.30 4.65
N ILE A 200 20.61 17.57 3.79
CA ILE A 200 19.49 16.68 3.49
C ILE A 200 19.41 16.49 1.98
N ILE A 201 19.57 15.25 1.50
CA ILE A 201 19.53 14.87 0.08
C ILE A 201 18.35 13.94 -0.18
N GLY A 202 17.69 14.10 -1.33
CA GLY A 202 16.46 13.35 -1.67
C GLY A 202 16.60 12.47 -2.90
N PHE A 203 15.85 11.37 -2.98
CA PHE A 203 15.85 10.45 -4.12
C PHE A 203 14.47 9.85 -4.38
N VAL A 204 14.18 9.60 -5.66
CA VAL A 204 12.93 8.99 -6.13
C VAL A 204 13.21 7.72 -6.94
N PRO A 205 12.32 6.69 -6.96
CA PRO A 205 12.56 5.47 -7.71
C PRO A 205 12.66 5.78 -9.21
N PRO A 206 13.69 5.31 -9.93
CA PRO A 206 13.82 5.60 -11.36
C PRO A 206 12.67 5.04 -12.22
N GLN A 207 11.94 4.05 -11.69
CA GLN A 207 10.79 3.40 -12.31
C GLN A 207 9.59 4.33 -12.54
N ILE A 208 9.55 5.53 -11.97
CA ILE A 208 8.52 6.53 -12.32
C ILE A 208 8.44 6.78 -13.83
N MET A 209 9.56 6.62 -14.56
CA MET A 209 9.62 6.75 -16.02
C MET A 209 8.86 5.63 -16.74
N VAL A 210 8.58 4.52 -16.07
CA VAL A 210 7.77 3.41 -16.58
C VAL A 210 6.33 3.53 -16.05
N TRP A 211 6.17 3.72 -14.74
CA TRP A 211 4.86 3.71 -14.09
C TRP A 211 4.00 4.91 -14.49
N ASP A 212 4.61 6.07 -14.64
CA ASP A 212 3.92 7.34 -14.88
C ASP A 212 4.33 7.98 -16.22
N ALA A 213 4.78 7.15 -17.17
CA ALA A 213 5.29 7.57 -18.47
C ALA A 213 4.37 8.57 -19.19
N LYS A 214 3.05 8.39 -19.08
CA LYS A 214 2.04 9.28 -19.68
C LYS A 214 2.21 10.76 -19.25
N ASN A 215 2.64 10.99 -18.03
CA ASN A 215 2.81 12.33 -17.47
C ASN A 215 4.25 12.86 -17.59
N LEU A 216 5.23 11.96 -17.78
CA LEU A 216 6.65 12.26 -17.63
C LEU A 216 7.46 12.19 -18.94
N GLU A 217 7.04 11.34 -19.89
CA GLU A 217 7.75 11.13 -21.14
C GLU A 217 7.89 12.46 -21.91
N GLY A 218 9.11 12.71 -22.41
CA GLY A 218 9.46 13.97 -23.09
C GLY A 218 9.75 15.15 -22.17
N ASN A 219 9.46 15.06 -20.86
CA ASN A 219 9.58 16.19 -19.93
C ASN A 219 10.66 16.01 -18.87
N VAL A 220 10.88 14.78 -18.40
CA VAL A 220 11.89 14.46 -17.38
C VAL A 220 12.60 13.13 -17.67
N ARG A 221 13.71 12.90 -16.98
CA ARG A 221 14.41 11.61 -16.88
C ARG A 221 14.88 11.36 -15.46
N THR A 222 15.27 10.12 -15.18
CA THR A 222 15.88 9.74 -13.90
C THR A 222 17.30 9.23 -14.09
N ARG A 223 18.10 9.41 -13.03
CA ARG A 223 19.38 8.71 -12.83
C ARG A 223 19.25 7.61 -11.78
N ASP A 224 20.25 6.73 -11.77
CA ASP A 224 20.44 5.79 -10.68
C ASP A 224 20.63 6.53 -9.34
N ILE A 225 19.92 6.04 -8.31
CA ILE A 225 19.90 6.64 -6.98
C ILE A 225 21.30 6.64 -6.36
N VAL A 226 22.02 5.52 -6.44
CA VAL A 226 23.33 5.35 -5.79
C VAL A 226 24.41 6.11 -6.54
N GLU A 227 24.33 6.18 -7.87
CA GLU A 227 25.19 7.04 -8.69
C GLU A 227 25.04 8.52 -8.29
N ALA A 228 23.80 9.01 -8.17
CA ALA A 228 23.52 10.37 -7.74
C ALA A 228 24.04 10.65 -6.32
N ALA A 229 23.79 9.73 -5.38
CA ALA A 229 24.28 9.84 -4.00
C ALA A 229 25.81 9.95 -3.93
N LYS A 230 26.54 9.09 -4.65
CA LYS A 230 28.01 9.12 -4.69
C LYS A 230 28.57 10.41 -5.27
N ALA A 231 27.82 11.10 -6.13
CA ALA A 231 28.26 12.35 -6.74
C ALA A 231 27.96 13.58 -5.85
N TRP A 232 26.79 13.61 -5.20
CA TRP A 232 26.32 14.78 -4.46
C TRP A 232 26.73 14.80 -2.98
N VAL A 233 26.88 13.64 -2.32
CA VAL A 233 27.28 13.59 -0.90
C VAL A 233 28.67 14.21 -0.65
N PRO A 234 29.71 13.95 -1.47
CA PRO A 234 30.99 14.63 -1.33
C PRO A 234 30.87 16.16 -1.46
N GLN A 235 30.06 16.65 -2.40
CA GLN A 235 29.81 18.08 -2.57
C GLN A 235 29.19 18.70 -1.30
N MET A 236 28.21 18.03 -0.69
CA MET A 236 27.60 18.52 0.57
C MET A 236 28.63 18.60 1.71
N LYS A 237 29.54 17.62 1.81
CA LYS A 237 30.62 17.63 2.80
C LYS A 237 31.65 18.73 2.51
N GLU A 238 32.01 18.96 1.24
CA GLU A 238 32.87 20.07 0.80
C GLU A 238 32.24 21.43 1.11
N GLU A 239 30.94 21.56 0.92
CA GLU A 239 30.17 22.74 1.28
C GLU A 239 29.97 22.91 2.78
N GLY A 240 30.43 21.95 3.60
CA GLY A 240 30.54 22.07 5.06
C GLY A 240 29.38 21.47 5.86
N ALA A 241 28.63 20.53 5.29
CA ALA A 241 27.66 19.74 6.07
C ALA A 241 28.38 18.89 7.13
N ASP A 242 27.97 19.02 8.39
CA ASP A 242 28.45 18.19 9.49
C ASP A 242 27.83 16.79 9.39
N ILE A 243 26.50 16.76 9.26
CA ILE A 243 25.67 15.56 9.21
C ILE A 243 24.95 15.51 7.87
N VAL A 244 24.91 14.35 7.20
CA VAL A 244 24.18 14.14 5.96
C VAL A 244 23.08 13.10 6.14
N ILE A 245 21.85 13.50 5.88
CA ILE A 245 20.64 12.68 5.95
C ILE A 245 20.15 12.41 4.53
N ALA A 246 19.88 11.15 4.20
CA ALA A 246 19.26 10.79 2.94
C ALA A 246 17.77 10.49 3.13
N LEU A 247 16.92 11.23 2.40
CA LEU A 247 15.52 10.93 2.15
C LEU A 247 15.47 10.05 0.90
N SER A 248 15.45 8.75 1.11
CA SER A 248 15.43 7.76 0.03
C SER A 248 14.00 7.27 -0.13
N HIS A 249 13.19 7.90 -0.98
CA HIS A 249 11.89 7.34 -1.34
C HIS A 249 12.11 6.12 -2.23
N SER A 250 12.36 4.99 -1.58
CA SER A 250 12.86 3.74 -2.13
C SER A 250 12.80 2.73 -1.00
N GLY A 251 12.69 1.44 -1.31
CA GLY A 251 12.66 0.40 -0.30
C GLY A 251 14.02 -0.21 0.06
N ILE A 252 13.95 -1.25 0.89
CA ILE A 252 15.11 -2.02 1.37
C ILE A 252 15.20 -3.35 0.60
N ASP A 253 16.24 -3.49 -0.22
CA ASP A 253 16.67 -4.77 -0.81
C ASP A 253 18.21 -4.80 -0.84
N ILE A 254 18.80 -5.99 -0.79
CA ILE A 254 20.25 -6.23 -0.88
C ILE A 254 20.68 -6.69 -2.27
N LYS A 255 19.74 -6.81 -3.22
CA LYS A 255 20.04 -7.12 -4.62
C LYS A 255 20.59 -5.90 -5.34
N GLN A 256 21.84 -5.99 -5.76
CA GLN A 256 22.49 -4.92 -6.52
C GLN A 256 22.10 -4.99 -8.00
N GLY A 257 21.88 -3.84 -8.61
CA GLY A 257 21.68 -3.67 -10.04
C GLY A 257 21.71 -2.20 -10.44
N ASP A 258 21.47 -1.92 -11.71
CA ASP A 258 21.30 -0.56 -12.20
C ASP A 258 19.85 -0.12 -12.03
N MET A 259 19.62 1.17 -11.78
CA MET A 259 18.28 1.78 -11.70
C MET A 259 17.40 1.07 -10.67
N MET A 260 17.93 0.76 -9.50
CA MET A 260 17.21 0.00 -8.47
C MET A 260 15.99 0.76 -7.94
N GLU A 261 14.85 0.07 -7.88
CA GLU A 261 13.62 0.53 -7.20
C GLU A 261 13.84 0.64 -5.68
N ASN A 262 14.49 -0.37 -5.11
CA ASN A 262 14.71 -0.56 -3.67
C ASN A 262 16.21 -0.45 -3.33
N ALA A 263 16.71 0.77 -3.29
CA ALA A 263 18.12 1.13 -3.22
C ALA A 263 18.58 1.61 -1.84
N SER A 264 17.69 1.76 -0.84
CA SER A 264 18.01 2.42 0.44
C SER A 264 19.14 1.73 1.21
N PHE A 265 19.28 0.41 1.08
CA PHE A 265 20.42 -0.34 1.62
C PHE A 265 21.77 0.12 1.05
N PHE A 266 21.83 0.36 -0.25
CA PHE A 266 23.05 0.81 -0.93
C PHE A 266 23.32 2.30 -0.72
N VAL A 267 22.27 3.12 -0.59
CA VAL A 267 22.38 4.53 -0.18
C VAL A 267 23.04 4.61 1.20
N ALA A 268 22.61 3.80 2.17
CA ALA A 268 23.23 3.76 3.50
C ALA A 268 24.74 3.40 3.46
N GLY A 269 25.18 2.69 2.41
CA GLY A 269 26.58 2.33 2.18
C GLY A 269 27.42 3.43 1.51
N VAL A 270 26.84 4.55 1.10
CA VAL A 270 27.60 5.67 0.51
C VAL A 270 28.36 6.42 1.60
N GLU A 271 29.67 6.58 1.42
CA GLU A 271 30.52 7.30 2.36
C GLU A 271 30.04 8.75 2.54
N GLY A 272 29.95 9.17 3.79
CA GLY A 272 29.48 10.51 4.18
C GLY A 272 28.00 10.57 4.59
N ILE A 273 27.18 9.56 4.28
CA ILE A 273 25.81 9.45 4.79
C ILE A 273 25.81 9.01 6.26
N ASP A 274 25.03 9.70 7.07
CA ASP A 274 24.94 9.50 8.52
C ASP A 274 23.62 8.84 8.95
N ALA A 275 22.53 9.05 8.23
CA ALA A 275 21.23 8.39 8.45
C ALA A 275 20.41 8.27 7.16
N VAL A 276 19.54 7.25 7.08
CA VAL A 276 18.65 7.03 5.93
C VAL A 276 17.19 6.95 6.38
N PHE A 277 16.33 7.74 5.76
CA PHE A 277 14.88 7.69 5.91
C PHE A 277 14.32 7.09 4.62
N THR A 278 13.48 6.05 4.75
CA THR A 278 13.06 5.19 3.64
C THR A 278 11.54 4.99 3.63
N GLY A 279 10.97 4.61 2.49
CA GLY A 279 9.53 4.58 2.23
C GLY A 279 9.19 3.58 1.14
N HIS A 280 8.18 3.87 0.32
CA HIS A 280 7.83 3.17 -0.93
C HIS A 280 7.23 1.76 -0.75
N GLN A 281 7.75 0.96 0.17
CA GLN A 281 7.30 -0.42 0.39
C GLN A 281 6.13 -0.53 1.38
N HIS A 282 5.75 0.58 2.03
CA HIS A 282 4.68 0.64 3.04
C HIS A 282 4.89 -0.31 4.24
N LEU A 283 6.15 -0.68 4.52
CA LEU A 283 6.53 -1.56 5.62
C LEU A 283 7.03 -0.75 6.82
N VAL A 284 7.23 -1.44 7.94
CA VAL A 284 7.71 -0.80 9.18
C VAL A 284 9.14 -1.25 9.46
N PHE A 285 10.07 -0.30 9.52
CA PHE A 285 11.46 -0.55 9.87
C PHE A 285 11.95 0.50 10.90
N PRO A 286 12.63 0.10 11.98
CA PRO A 286 12.80 -1.27 12.47
C PRO A 286 11.45 -1.94 12.83
N GLY A 287 11.38 -3.26 12.69
CA GLY A 287 10.14 -4.02 12.86
C GLY A 287 10.38 -5.51 13.11
N LYS A 288 9.39 -6.20 13.68
CA LYS A 288 9.52 -7.61 14.13
C LYS A 288 9.38 -8.66 13.02
N LYS A 289 8.89 -8.27 11.84
CA LYS A 289 8.44 -9.21 10.80
C LYS A 289 9.27 -9.08 9.53
N ASP A 290 9.40 -7.85 9.05
CA ASP A 290 10.00 -7.55 7.75
C ASP A 290 11.52 -7.42 7.85
N PHE A 291 12.20 -7.60 6.71
CA PHE A 291 13.65 -7.43 6.52
C PHE A 291 14.55 -8.26 7.43
N GLN A 292 14.01 -9.33 8.02
CA GLN A 292 14.76 -10.25 8.86
C GLN A 292 15.76 -11.05 8.03
N LYS A 293 16.96 -11.28 8.58
CA LYS A 293 18.00 -12.15 8.00
C LYS A 293 18.60 -11.66 6.68
N LEU A 294 18.47 -10.37 6.35
CA LEU A 294 19.21 -9.76 5.23
C LEU A 294 20.61 -9.34 5.70
N ALA A 295 21.65 -9.74 4.96
CA ALA A 295 23.03 -9.41 5.33
C ALA A 295 23.26 -7.89 5.32
N GLY A 296 23.84 -7.34 6.39
CA GLY A 296 24.07 -5.90 6.55
C GLY A 296 22.83 -5.11 6.98
N VAL A 297 21.68 -5.76 7.19
CA VAL A 297 20.47 -5.16 7.76
C VAL A 297 20.30 -5.68 9.20
N ASP A 298 20.22 -4.77 10.16
CA ASP A 298 19.89 -5.08 11.56
C ASP A 298 18.50 -4.50 11.85
N ALA A 299 17.47 -5.32 11.70
CA ALA A 299 16.08 -4.92 11.89
C ALA A 299 15.68 -4.72 13.36
N ASP A 300 16.49 -5.22 14.31
CA ASP A 300 16.29 -5.00 15.74
C ASP A 300 16.86 -3.65 16.17
N LYS A 301 18.03 -3.27 15.66
CA LYS A 301 18.64 -1.95 15.92
C LYS A 301 18.16 -0.86 14.97
N GLY A 302 17.51 -1.24 13.87
CA GLY A 302 17.11 -0.33 12.80
C GLY A 302 18.31 0.28 12.09
N THR A 303 19.19 -0.56 11.55
CA THR A 303 20.35 -0.10 10.77
C THR A 303 20.47 -0.78 9.42
N LEU A 304 20.95 -0.03 8.42
CA LEU A 304 21.34 -0.48 7.09
C LEU A 304 22.82 -0.17 6.91
N GLN A 305 23.65 -1.17 6.60
CA GLN A 305 25.11 -1.01 6.50
C GLN A 305 25.73 -0.36 7.75
N GLY A 306 25.14 -0.61 8.93
CA GLY A 306 25.56 -0.02 10.21
C GLY A 306 25.15 1.44 10.43
N LYS A 307 24.41 2.06 9.50
CA LYS A 307 23.83 3.41 9.65
C LYS A 307 22.39 3.34 10.13
N PRO A 308 21.94 4.22 11.03
CA PRO A 308 20.55 4.24 11.47
C PRO A 308 19.61 4.51 10.29
N ALA A 309 18.52 3.74 10.23
CA ALA A 309 17.47 3.94 9.25
C ALA A 309 16.07 3.63 9.82
N VAL A 310 15.05 4.27 9.23
CA VAL A 310 13.64 4.07 9.59
C VAL A 310 12.73 4.11 8.35
N MET A 311 11.62 3.38 8.43
CA MET A 311 10.49 3.40 7.49
C MET A 311 9.20 3.46 8.31
N ALA A 312 8.46 4.57 8.24
CA ALA A 312 7.28 4.82 9.06
C ALA A 312 5.96 4.21 8.52
N GLY A 313 6.00 3.02 7.93
CA GLY A 313 4.80 2.38 7.40
C GLY A 313 4.18 3.21 6.27
N PHE A 314 2.90 3.52 6.41
CA PHE A 314 2.12 4.29 5.45
C PHE A 314 0.90 4.92 6.13
N TRP A 315 0.27 5.89 5.45
CA TRP A 315 -0.98 6.57 5.82
C TRP A 315 -0.97 7.26 7.19
N GLY A 316 0.22 7.58 7.72
CA GLY A 316 0.38 8.14 9.06
C GLY A 316 0.15 7.11 10.18
N SER A 317 0.18 5.82 9.87
CA SER A 317 0.01 4.74 10.87
C SER A 317 1.15 4.70 11.91
N HIS A 318 2.33 5.17 11.53
CA HIS A 318 3.51 5.28 12.39
C HIS A 318 4.19 6.64 12.13
N MET A 319 5.06 7.01 13.06
CA MET A 319 6.09 8.03 12.88
C MET A 319 7.46 7.36 13.02
N GLY A 320 8.37 7.63 12.08
CA GLY A 320 9.75 7.16 12.14
C GLY A 320 10.58 8.06 13.05
N LEU A 321 11.57 7.49 13.73
CA LEU A 321 12.41 8.19 14.70
C LEU A 321 13.85 7.71 14.62
N VAL A 322 14.77 8.63 14.36
CA VAL A 322 16.20 8.44 14.55
C VAL A 322 16.70 9.44 15.59
N ASP A 323 17.24 8.95 16.68
CA ASP A 323 17.94 9.77 17.68
C ASP A 323 19.44 9.64 17.48
N LEU A 324 20.12 10.77 17.27
CA LEU A 324 21.57 10.85 17.14
C LEU A 324 22.18 11.47 18.40
N LEU A 325 23.16 10.79 18.97
CA LEU A 325 24.10 11.42 19.89
C LEU A 325 25.26 11.97 19.06
N LEU A 326 25.36 13.28 19.03
CA LEU A 326 26.42 14.00 18.34
C LEU A 326 27.51 14.38 19.33
N GLU A 327 28.76 14.35 18.88
CA GLU A 327 29.91 14.89 19.61
C GLU A 327 30.55 16.00 18.79
N ARG A 328 30.84 17.12 19.46
CA ARG A 328 31.51 18.27 18.87
C ARG A 328 33.01 18.15 19.05
N ASP A 329 33.73 18.30 17.95
CA ASP A 329 35.17 18.39 17.88
C ASP A 329 35.56 19.70 17.17
N GLY A 330 35.99 20.68 17.96
CA GLY A 330 36.14 22.07 17.50
C GLY A 330 34.81 22.65 17.04
N ASN A 331 34.69 22.94 15.73
CA ASN A 331 33.49 23.50 15.10
C ASN A 331 32.69 22.46 14.30
N LYS A 332 33.08 21.18 14.33
CA LYS A 332 32.41 20.12 13.58
C LYS A 332 31.66 19.17 14.50
N TRP A 333 30.57 18.62 13.99
CA TRP A 333 29.81 17.58 14.68
C TRP A 333 29.99 16.23 13.98
N ARG A 334 30.02 15.16 14.77
CA ARG A 334 30.00 13.78 14.28
C ARG A 334 29.01 12.93 15.07
N VAL A 335 28.40 11.95 14.41
CA VAL A 335 27.57 10.94 15.09
C VAL A 335 28.46 9.98 15.87
N VAL A 336 28.20 9.80 17.17
CA VAL A 336 28.92 8.83 18.02
C VAL A 336 28.02 7.67 18.47
N SER A 337 26.71 7.87 18.48
CA SER A 337 25.73 6.80 18.74
C SER A 337 24.40 7.16 18.10
N ALA A 338 23.60 6.16 17.77
CA ALA A 338 22.27 6.34 17.21
C ALA A 338 21.30 5.26 17.70
N THR A 339 20.02 5.60 17.73
CA THR A 339 18.92 4.64 17.89
C THR A 339 17.82 4.91 16.88
N SER A 340 17.17 3.86 16.40
CA SER A 340 16.07 3.94 15.45
C SER A 340 14.81 3.30 16.03
N GLU A 341 13.64 3.87 15.76
CA GLU A 341 12.33 3.37 16.18
C GLU A 341 11.28 3.76 15.13
N ALA A 342 10.26 2.92 14.91
CA ALA A 342 9.01 3.32 14.27
C ALA A 342 7.88 3.22 15.31
N ARG A 343 7.27 4.35 15.65
CA ARG A 343 6.30 4.45 16.75
C ARG A 343 4.87 4.50 16.19
N PRO A 344 3.98 3.56 16.55
CA PRO A 344 2.63 3.52 16.01
C PRO A 344 1.68 4.52 16.68
N ILE A 345 0.64 4.94 15.97
CA ILE A 345 -0.48 5.75 16.52
C ILE A 345 -1.62 4.89 17.08
N TYR A 346 -1.51 3.57 17.00
CA TYR A 346 -2.50 2.62 17.48
C TYR A 346 -1.85 1.32 17.95
N GLU A 347 -2.59 0.52 18.70
CA GLU A 347 -2.22 -0.83 19.09
C GLU A 347 -3.36 -1.81 18.82
N ARG A 348 -3.04 -3.11 18.80
CA ARG A 348 -4.04 -4.17 18.68
C ARG A 348 -4.28 -4.80 20.04
N VAL A 349 -5.46 -4.57 20.61
CA VAL A 349 -5.91 -5.12 21.91
C VAL A 349 -7.13 -5.99 21.64
N ASP A 350 -7.11 -7.24 22.09
CA ASP A 350 -8.20 -8.21 21.89
C ASP A 350 -8.66 -8.33 20.42
N ASN A 351 -7.68 -8.40 19.51
CA ASN A 351 -7.85 -8.41 18.05
C ASN A 351 -8.52 -7.18 17.44
N LYS A 352 -8.75 -6.10 18.20
CA LYS A 352 -9.29 -4.82 17.72
C LYS A 352 -8.22 -3.74 17.71
N ASN A 353 -8.31 -2.82 16.75
CA ASN A 353 -7.46 -1.65 16.70
C ASN A 353 -7.94 -0.64 17.74
N LYS A 354 -6.99 -0.07 18.48
CA LYS A 354 -7.24 0.98 19.47
C LYS A 354 -6.22 2.08 19.27
N ALA A 355 -6.69 3.29 18.98
CA ALA A 355 -5.84 4.47 18.90
C ALA A 355 -5.12 4.70 20.22
N THR A 356 -3.83 5.05 20.16
CA THR A 356 -3.02 5.42 21.34
C THR A 356 -2.87 6.93 21.49
N VAL A 357 -3.28 7.70 20.47
CA VAL A 357 -3.23 9.15 20.43
C VAL A 357 -4.55 9.72 19.87
N GLY A 358 -4.87 10.95 20.26
CA GLY A 358 -6.00 11.71 19.70
C GLY A 358 -5.62 12.52 18.46
N ASP A 359 -6.60 13.22 17.90
CA ASP A 359 -6.42 14.03 16.69
C ASP A 359 -5.93 15.44 17.02
N ASP A 360 -4.93 15.92 16.27
CA ASP A 360 -4.46 17.30 16.37
C ASP A 360 -5.51 18.28 15.83
N GLN A 361 -6.03 19.11 16.72
CA GLN A 361 -7.14 20.00 16.38
C GLN A 361 -6.76 21.03 15.31
N ARG A 362 -5.50 21.49 15.26
CA ARG A 362 -5.04 22.46 14.26
C ARG A 362 -5.22 21.91 12.85
N ILE A 363 -4.90 20.63 12.66
CA ILE A 363 -5.05 19.94 11.36
C ILE A 363 -6.53 19.69 11.07
N THR A 364 -7.29 19.14 12.03
CA THR A 364 -8.70 18.83 11.78
C THR A 364 -9.54 20.06 11.44
N GLU A 365 -9.26 21.20 12.10
CA GLU A 365 -9.94 22.46 11.83
C GLU A 365 -9.54 23.05 10.48
N ALA A 366 -8.23 23.06 10.16
CA ALA A 366 -7.72 23.56 8.89
C ALA A 366 -8.26 22.79 7.67
N LEU A 367 -8.58 21.50 7.84
CA LEU A 367 -9.02 20.60 6.79
C LEU A 367 -10.53 20.35 6.77
N LYS A 368 -11.31 21.01 7.64
CA LYS A 368 -12.76 20.77 7.76
C LYS A 368 -13.50 20.92 6.43
N ALA A 369 -13.22 21.99 5.68
CA ALA A 369 -13.86 22.23 4.38
C ALA A 369 -13.44 21.20 3.32
N ASP A 370 -12.16 20.81 3.31
CA ASP A 370 -11.67 19.77 2.39
C ASP A 370 -12.30 18.41 2.73
N HIS A 371 -12.48 18.09 4.01
CA HIS A 371 -13.18 16.89 4.48
C HIS A 371 -14.64 16.86 4.01
N GLU A 372 -15.41 17.92 4.27
CA GLU A 372 -16.82 18.02 3.88
C GLU A 372 -17.00 17.93 2.35
N ALA A 373 -16.12 18.59 1.59
CA ALA A 373 -16.12 18.52 0.13
C ALA A 373 -15.77 17.11 -0.38
N THR A 374 -14.82 16.43 0.27
CA THR A 374 -14.45 15.05 -0.08
C THR A 374 -15.59 14.08 0.24
N LEU A 375 -16.29 14.24 1.37
CA LEU A 375 -17.50 13.46 1.69
C LEU A 375 -18.59 13.66 0.64
N ALA A 376 -18.83 14.90 0.22
CA ALA A 376 -19.77 15.19 -0.86
C ALA A 376 -19.35 14.51 -2.17
N TYR A 377 -18.06 14.55 -2.51
CA TYR A 377 -17.50 13.89 -3.69
C TYR A 377 -17.68 12.37 -3.67
N VAL A 378 -17.31 11.69 -2.58
CA VAL A 378 -17.38 10.20 -2.53
C VAL A 378 -18.79 9.64 -2.41
N ARG A 379 -19.74 10.46 -1.93
CA ARG A 379 -21.16 10.13 -1.85
C ARG A 379 -21.91 10.49 -3.13
N ARG A 380 -21.34 11.33 -4.00
CA ARG A 380 -21.91 11.68 -5.30
C ARG A 380 -21.77 10.49 -6.27
N PRO A 381 -22.77 10.26 -7.13
CA PRO A 381 -22.61 9.37 -8.27
C PRO A 381 -21.42 9.78 -9.16
N VAL A 382 -20.54 8.82 -9.46
CA VAL A 382 -19.40 8.97 -10.40
C VAL A 382 -19.62 8.27 -11.72
N GLY A 383 -20.66 7.46 -11.81
CA GLY A 383 -21.13 6.84 -13.04
C GLY A 383 -22.46 6.16 -12.79
N LYS A 384 -22.88 5.36 -13.75
CA LYS A 384 -24.08 4.55 -13.66
C LYS A 384 -23.75 3.09 -13.93
N THR A 385 -24.54 2.19 -13.36
CA THR A 385 -24.61 0.81 -13.82
C THR A 385 -25.97 0.50 -14.39
N SER A 386 -25.97 -0.12 -15.56
CA SER A 386 -27.18 -0.59 -16.25
C SER A 386 -27.73 -1.90 -15.66
N ALA A 387 -26.94 -2.61 -14.84
CA ALA A 387 -27.32 -3.84 -14.15
C ALA A 387 -26.95 -3.77 -12.65
N PRO A 388 -27.68 -4.45 -11.75
CA PRO A 388 -27.31 -4.46 -10.34
C PRO A 388 -25.94 -5.14 -10.13
N LEU A 389 -25.17 -4.63 -9.16
CA LEU A 389 -23.94 -5.26 -8.68
C LEU A 389 -24.25 -5.98 -7.37
N TYR A 390 -24.12 -7.30 -7.38
CA TYR A 390 -24.33 -8.12 -6.20
C TYR A 390 -23.38 -9.31 -6.17
N SER A 391 -23.18 -9.87 -4.98
CA SER A 391 -22.28 -11.02 -4.76
C SER A 391 -22.96 -12.24 -4.13
N TYR A 392 -24.31 -12.27 -4.07
CA TYR A 392 -25.06 -13.36 -3.42
C TYR A 392 -24.75 -14.77 -3.96
N PHE A 393 -24.39 -14.87 -5.24
CA PHE A 393 -24.10 -16.15 -5.90
C PHE A 393 -22.63 -16.28 -6.33
N SER A 394 -21.76 -15.37 -5.88
CA SER A 394 -20.36 -15.25 -6.34
C SER A 394 -19.50 -16.49 -6.07
N LEU A 395 -19.93 -17.39 -5.19
CA LEU A 395 -19.25 -18.65 -4.91
C LEU A 395 -19.77 -19.81 -5.74
N VAL A 396 -20.86 -19.66 -6.49
CA VAL A 396 -21.52 -20.77 -7.21
C VAL A 396 -21.80 -20.45 -8.68
N ALA A 397 -21.79 -19.18 -9.05
CA ALA A 397 -21.92 -18.72 -10.43
C ALA A 397 -21.03 -17.51 -10.67
N ASP A 398 -20.70 -17.28 -11.93
CA ASP A 398 -20.13 -16.02 -12.36
C ASP A 398 -21.09 -14.86 -12.04
N ASP A 399 -20.55 -13.73 -11.59
CA ASP A 399 -21.34 -12.68 -10.93
C ASP A 399 -20.82 -11.26 -11.22
N PRO A 400 -21.71 -10.26 -11.16
CA PRO A 400 -21.37 -8.91 -11.59
C PRO A 400 -20.37 -8.18 -10.67
N SER A 401 -20.25 -8.56 -9.40
CA SER A 401 -19.30 -7.94 -8.46
C SER A 401 -17.85 -8.32 -8.75
N VAL A 402 -17.59 -9.53 -9.22
CA VAL A 402 -16.25 -9.96 -9.67
C VAL A 402 -15.97 -9.45 -11.08
N GLN A 403 -16.98 -9.50 -11.96
CA GLN A 403 -16.86 -9.05 -13.36
C GLN A 403 -16.35 -7.61 -13.49
N ILE A 404 -16.88 -6.66 -12.71
CA ILE A 404 -16.45 -5.26 -12.75
C ILE A 404 -14.98 -5.08 -12.35
N VAL A 405 -14.50 -5.86 -11.36
CA VAL A 405 -13.09 -5.82 -10.94
C VAL A 405 -12.21 -6.30 -12.09
N SER A 406 -12.60 -7.41 -12.73
CA SER A 406 -11.84 -7.96 -13.86
C SER A 406 -11.79 -7.04 -15.07
N GLN A 407 -12.92 -6.39 -15.39
CA GLN A 407 -13.00 -5.38 -16.44
C GLN A 407 -12.09 -4.19 -16.16
N ALA A 408 -12.12 -3.64 -14.94
CA ALA A 408 -11.31 -2.50 -14.55
C ALA A 408 -9.80 -2.83 -14.56
N GLN A 409 -9.41 -3.98 -14.01
CA GLN A 409 -8.02 -4.46 -14.05
C GLN A 409 -7.51 -4.62 -15.49
N SER A 410 -8.33 -5.24 -16.34
CA SER A 410 -7.98 -5.47 -17.75
C SER A 410 -7.90 -4.16 -18.54
N TRP A 411 -8.83 -3.23 -18.31
CA TRP A 411 -8.83 -1.89 -18.90
C TRP A 411 -7.53 -1.15 -18.56
N TYR A 412 -7.15 -1.15 -17.29
CA TYR A 412 -5.96 -0.47 -16.79
C TYR A 412 -4.67 -1.07 -17.34
N LEU A 413 -4.50 -2.41 -17.25
CA LEU A 413 -3.27 -3.05 -17.72
C LEU A 413 -3.13 -3.07 -19.24
N LYS A 414 -4.22 -3.08 -20.02
CA LYS A 414 -4.13 -2.95 -21.49
C LYS A 414 -3.43 -1.66 -21.89
N ASP A 415 -3.72 -0.55 -21.23
CA ASP A 415 -3.10 0.73 -21.52
C ASP A 415 -1.62 0.74 -21.14
N ILE A 416 -1.26 0.17 -20.00
CA ILE A 416 0.13 0.09 -19.52
C ILE A 416 0.97 -0.82 -20.43
N LEU A 417 0.46 -2.00 -20.77
CA LEU A 417 1.23 -3.02 -21.46
C LEU A 417 1.50 -2.68 -22.94
N LYS A 418 0.73 -1.76 -23.55
CA LYS A 418 0.80 -1.43 -24.98
C LYS A 418 2.21 -1.03 -25.48
N ASN A 419 3.02 -0.44 -24.61
CA ASN A 419 4.38 0.02 -24.91
C ASN A 419 5.48 -0.89 -24.34
N THR A 420 5.11 -2.07 -23.85
CA THR A 420 6.04 -3.03 -23.24
C THR A 420 6.28 -4.22 -24.15
N LYS A 421 7.23 -5.09 -23.78
CA LYS A 421 7.45 -6.37 -24.47
C LYS A 421 6.27 -7.35 -24.36
N TRP A 422 5.30 -7.09 -23.47
CA TRP A 422 4.13 -7.94 -23.23
C TRP A 422 2.87 -7.49 -23.99
N LYS A 423 2.96 -6.46 -24.83
CA LYS A 423 1.81 -5.90 -25.57
C LYS A 423 1.00 -6.93 -26.37
N ASP A 424 1.65 -7.99 -26.86
CA ASP A 424 1.05 -9.05 -27.68
C ASP A 424 0.77 -10.34 -26.89
N VAL A 425 1.06 -10.36 -25.59
CA VAL A 425 0.78 -11.52 -24.73
C VAL A 425 -0.68 -11.42 -24.26
N PRO A 426 -1.49 -12.49 -24.38
CA PRO A 426 -2.86 -12.49 -23.89
C PRO A 426 -2.99 -12.04 -22.43
N LEU A 427 -3.88 -11.08 -22.19
CA LEU A 427 -4.20 -10.57 -20.85
C LEU A 427 -5.44 -11.27 -20.29
N LEU A 428 -5.29 -11.87 -19.12
CA LEU A 428 -6.36 -12.40 -18.27
C LEU A 428 -6.46 -11.55 -17.01
N SER A 429 -7.50 -11.74 -16.22
CA SER A 429 -7.65 -11.09 -14.92
C SER A 429 -8.14 -12.05 -13.86
N ALA A 430 -7.45 -12.09 -12.72
CA ALA A 430 -7.80 -12.89 -11.55
C ALA A 430 -8.39 -12.01 -10.45
N ALA A 431 -9.65 -12.25 -10.10
CA ALA A 431 -10.38 -11.51 -9.08
C ALA A 431 -11.18 -12.47 -8.18
N ALA A 432 -11.36 -12.09 -6.91
CA ALA A 432 -12.07 -12.88 -5.91
C ALA A 432 -13.25 -12.11 -5.32
N PRO A 433 -14.32 -12.79 -4.90
CA PRO A 433 -15.42 -12.15 -4.19
C PRO A 433 -15.06 -11.94 -2.71
N PHE A 434 -14.87 -10.67 -2.32
CA PHE A 434 -14.49 -10.33 -0.95
C PHE A 434 -15.66 -10.34 0.03
N LYS A 435 -16.85 -9.91 -0.39
CA LYS A 435 -18.08 -9.94 0.41
C LYS A 435 -19.00 -11.04 -0.12
N ALA A 436 -18.82 -12.26 0.36
CA ALA A 436 -19.58 -13.43 -0.09
C ALA A 436 -20.32 -14.14 1.06
N GLY A 437 -20.63 -13.42 2.14
CA GLY A 437 -21.21 -13.98 3.36
C GLY A 437 -20.25 -14.89 4.14
N GLY A 438 -20.70 -16.11 4.43
CA GLY A 438 -19.93 -17.11 5.19
C GLY A 438 -19.59 -16.62 6.60
N ARG A 439 -18.30 -16.59 6.95
CA ARG A 439 -17.82 -16.10 8.25
C ARG A 439 -18.16 -14.63 8.51
N GLY A 440 -18.44 -13.85 7.46
CA GLY A 440 -18.89 -12.45 7.58
C GLY A 440 -20.35 -12.29 7.99
N GLY A 441 -21.16 -13.36 7.94
CA GLY A 441 -22.59 -13.34 8.26
C GLY A 441 -23.51 -13.08 7.06
N ALA A 442 -24.82 -13.21 7.28
CA ALA A 442 -25.84 -13.20 6.23
C ALA A 442 -26.03 -11.84 5.52
N ASP A 443 -25.56 -10.75 6.13
CA ASP A 443 -25.63 -9.39 5.56
C ASP A 443 -24.32 -8.96 4.86
N TYR A 444 -23.32 -9.85 4.79
CA TYR A 444 -21.99 -9.52 4.30
C TYR A 444 -21.83 -9.73 2.80
N TYR A 445 -22.59 -8.96 2.02
CA TYR A 445 -22.62 -9.00 0.56
C TYR A 445 -22.45 -7.61 -0.06
N THR A 446 -22.06 -7.56 -1.32
CA THR A 446 -22.24 -6.39 -2.17
C THR A 446 -23.67 -6.38 -2.66
N ASP A 447 -24.33 -5.22 -2.61
CA ASP A 447 -25.70 -5.01 -3.06
C ASP A 447 -25.86 -3.54 -3.48
N VAL A 448 -25.62 -3.27 -4.76
CA VAL A 448 -25.76 -1.95 -5.37
C VAL A 448 -26.79 -2.06 -6.51
N PRO A 449 -27.93 -1.36 -6.42
CA PRO A 449 -28.96 -1.43 -7.44
C PRO A 449 -28.48 -0.82 -8.77
N ALA A 450 -29.19 -1.14 -9.86
CA ALA A 450 -29.01 -0.44 -11.12
C ALA A 450 -29.32 1.06 -10.96
N GLY A 451 -28.59 1.90 -11.69
CA GLY A 451 -28.66 3.35 -11.58
C GLY A 451 -27.32 3.94 -11.15
N ASP A 452 -27.37 4.95 -10.30
CA ASP A 452 -26.20 5.74 -9.91
C ASP A 452 -25.23 4.95 -9.02
N ILE A 453 -23.94 4.97 -9.35
CA ILE A 453 -22.84 4.40 -8.54
C ILE A 453 -21.99 5.54 -8.00
N ALA A 454 -21.81 5.60 -6.68
CA ALA A 454 -20.89 6.51 -6.01
C ALA A 454 -19.56 5.82 -5.67
N ILE A 455 -18.51 6.60 -5.38
CA ILE A 455 -17.17 6.05 -5.04
C ILE A 455 -17.24 5.12 -3.82
N ARG A 456 -18.05 5.45 -2.81
CA ARG A 456 -18.25 4.58 -1.64
C ARG A 456 -18.76 3.17 -2.00
N ASN A 457 -19.50 3.02 -3.11
CA ASN A 457 -19.97 1.72 -3.55
C ASN A 457 -18.82 0.85 -4.10
N VAL A 458 -17.72 1.45 -4.55
CA VAL A 458 -16.50 0.73 -4.97
C VAL A 458 -15.80 0.10 -3.77
N ALA A 459 -15.88 0.70 -2.58
CA ALA A 459 -15.31 0.12 -1.38
C ALA A 459 -16.00 -1.17 -0.93
N ASP A 460 -17.30 -1.29 -1.23
CA ASP A 460 -18.06 -2.53 -1.04
C ASP A 460 -17.61 -3.63 -2.04
N LEU A 461 -17.25 -3.25 -3.27
CA LEU A 461 -16.74 -4.17 -4.28
C LEU A 461 -15.33 -4.69 -3.94
N TYR A 462 -14.44 -3.82 -3.49
CA TYR A 462 -13.05 -4.17 -3.21
C TYR A 462 -12.64 -3.70 -1.81
N LEU A 463 -12.55 -4.64 -0.86
CA LEU A 463 -12.36 -4.33 0.56
C LEU A 463 -10.93 -3.94 0.95
N TYR A 464 -9.94 -4.46 0.23
CA TYR A 464 -8.54 -4.28 0.60
C TYR A 464 -7.89 -3.19 -0.26
N PRO A 465 -7.01 -2.36 0.31
CA PRO A 465 -6.26 -1.36 -0.44
C PRO A 465 -5.09 -1.98 -1.21
N ASN A 466 -5.33 -3.12 -1.86
CA ASN A 466 -4.31 -3.83 -2.60
C ASN A 466 -3.99 -3.09 -3.90
N THR A 467 -2.70 -2.94 -4.21
CA THR A 467 -2.24 -2.38 -5.48
C THR A 467 -2.37 -3.39 -6.62
N VAL A 468 -2.55 -2.89 -7.84
CA VAL A 468 -2.62 -3.75 -9.03
C VAL A 468 -1.23 -4.35 -9.29
N ARG A 469 -1.20 -5.61 -9.70
CA ARG A 469 0.00 -6.32 -10.16
C ARG A 469 -0.31 -7.06 -11.45
N ALA A 470 0.73 -7.27 -12.25
CA ALA A 470 0.67 -8.19 -13.38
C ALA A 470 1.74 -9.27 -13.23
N VAL A 471 1.36 -10.53 -13.49
CA VAL A 471 2.28 -11.66 -13.50
C VAL A 471 2.31 -12.32 -14.88
N GLU A 472 3.47 -12.81 -15.32
CA GLU A 472 3.56 -13.66 -16.51
C GLU A 472 3.60 -15.13 -16.10
N ILE A 473 2.61 -15.90 -16.56
CA ILE A 473 2.49 -17.33 -16.26
C ILE A 473 2.15 -18.14 -17.52
N THR A 474 2.29 -19.46 -17.41
CA THR A 474 1.94 -20.41 -18.45
C THR A 474 0.48 -20.87 -18.36
N GLY A 475 -0.08 -21.43 -19.44
CA GLY A 475 -1.42 -22.02 -19.41
C GLY A 475 -1.56 -23.16 -18.39
N ALA A 476 -0.49 -23.92 -18.14
CA ALA A 476 -0.45 -24.90 -17.06
C ALA A 476 -0.59 -24.24 -15.68
N GLU A 477 0.09 -23.12 -15.44
CA GLU A 477 -0.01 -22.37 -14.19
C GLU A 477 -1.37 -21.68 -14.02
N VAL A 478 -2.00 -21.21 -15.11
CA VAL A 478 -3.41 -20.74 -15.09
C VAL A 478 -4.32 -21.86 -14.58
N LYS A 479 -4.13 -23.10 -15.08
CA LYS A 479 -4.91 -24.24 -14.62
C LYS A 479 -4.69 -24.53 -13.14
N GLU A 480 -3.44 -24.57 -12.67
CA GLU A 480 -3.14 -24.84 -11.26
C GLU A 480 -3.67 -23.75 -10.31
N TRP A 481 -3.70 -22.50 -10.76
CA TRP A 481 -4.36 -21.41 -10.05
C TRP A 481 -5.85 -21.69 -9.84
N LEU A 482 -6.56 -22.06 -10.92
CA LEU A 482 -7.98 -22.40 -10.86
C LEU A 482 -8.25 -23.66 -10.03
N GLU A 483 -7.36 -24.66 -10.06
CA GLU A 483 -7.45 -25.86 -9.21
C GLU A 483 -7.33 -25.51 -7.71
N MET A 484 -6.47 -24.55 -7.37
CA MET A 484 -6.38 -24.01 -6.00
C MET A 484 -7.67 -23.30 -5.60
N SER A 485 -8.20 -22.42 -6.46
CA SER A 485 -9.50 -21.75 -6.23
C SER A 485 -10.64 -22.77 -6.01
N ALA A 486 -10.69 -23.84 -6.81
CA ALA A 486 -11.71 -24.89 -6.71
C ALA A 486 -11.65 -25.72 -5.40
N GLY A 487 -10.63 -25.50 -4.55
CA GLY A 487 -10.54 -26.08 -3.20
C GLY A 487 -11.62 -25.60 -2.23
N ILE A 488 -12.33 -24.51 -2.55
CA ILE A 488 -13.48 -24.04 -1.77
C ILE A 488 -14.66 -25.01 -1.78
N PHE A 489 -14.77 -25.87 -2.80
CA PHE A 489 -15.88 -26.81 -2.92
C PHE A 489 -15.57 -28.15 -2.26
N LYS A 490 -16.57 -28.75 -1.60
CA LYS A 490 -16.52 -30.15 -1.18
C LYS A 490 -16.64 -31.07 -2.39
N GLU A 491 -16.17 -32.31 -2.25
CA GLU A 491 -16.45 -33.36 -3.22
C GLU A 491 -17.94 -33.73 -3.15
N VAL A 492 -18.55 -33.94 -4.32
CA VAL A 492 -19.98 -34.20 -4.46
C VAL A 492 -20.16 -35.56 -5.10
N GLU A 493 -20.84 -36.47 -4.42
CA GLU A 493 -21.11 -37.80 -4.93
C GLU A 493 -22.24 -37.76 -5.98
N PRO A 494 -22.03 -38.25 -7.21
CA PRO A 494 -23.06 -38.25 -8.25
C PRO A 494 -24.32 -39.02 -7.84
N GLY A 495 -25.49 -38.48 -8.17
CA GLY A 495 -26.80 -39.08 -7.89
C GLY A 495 -27.32 -38.88 -6.46
N LYS A 496 -26.55 -38.22 -5.59
CA LYS A 496 -27.00 -37.85 -4.24
C LYS A 496 -27.54 -36.42 -4.20
N ALA A 497 -28.66 -36.26 -3.49
CA ALA A 497 -29.30 -34.97 -3.28
C ALA A 497 -28.77 -34.25 -2.03
N ASP A 498 -28.83 -32.92 -2.08
CA ASP A 498 -28.70 -31.97 -0.98
C ASP A 498 -27.39 -32.07 -0.19
N GLN A 499 -26.30 -32.30 -0.93
CA GLN A 499 -24.96 -32.39 -0.36
C GLN A 499 -24.41 -31.00 -0.03
N PRO A 500 -23.65 -30.82 1.06
CA PRO A 500 -23.06 -29.52 1.38
C PRO A 500 -22.02 -29.11 0.33
N LEU A 501 -22.16 -27.93 -0.28
CA LEU A 501 -21.25 -27.48 -1.34
C LEU A 501 -19.97 -26.84 -0.82
N ILE A 502 -20.08 -25.87 0.10
CA ILE A 502 -18.97 -25.00 0.48
C ILE A 502 -18.17 -25.60 1.63
N ASN A 503 -16.84 -25.59 1.49
CA ASN A 503 -15.90 -25.80 2.58
C ASN A 503 -15.69 -24.48 3.34
N THR A 504 -16.33 -24.35 4.50
CA THR A 504 -16.32 -23.13 5.33
C THR A 504 -14.97 -22.80 5.97
N ASP A 505 -14.00 -23.71 5.88
CA ASP A 505 -12.62 -23.47 6.28
C ASP A 505 -11.76 -22.84 5.18
N PHE A 506 -12.27 -22.82 3.95
CA PHE A 506 -11.63 -22.20 2.82
C PHE A 506 -12.10 -20.74 2.67
N PRO A 507 -11.21 -19.73 2.80
CA PRO A 507 -11.62 -18.33 2.72
C PRO A 507 -12.06 -17.93 1.30
N SER A 508 -13.13 -17.14 1.17
CA SER A 508 -13.65 -16.71 -0.14
C SER A 508 -12.67 -15.87 -0.96
N TYR A 509 -11.78 -15.11 -0.31
CA TYR A 509 -10.72 -14.36 -1.00
C TYR A 509 -9.62 -15.25 -1.62
N ASN A 510 -9.67 -16.57 -1.39
CA ASN A 510 -8.86 -17.57 -2.09
C ASN A 510 -9.67 -18.28 -3.20
N PHE A 511 -10.88 -17.85 -3.49
CA PHE A 511 -11.63 -18.29 -4.66
C PHE A 511 -11.48 -17.25 -5.77
N ASP A 512 -10.37 -17.32 -6.50
CA ASP A 512 -10.15 -16.45 -7.66
C ASP A 512 -10.88 -17.04 -8.87
N VAL A 513 -11.68 -16.20 -9.52
CA VAL A 513 -12.18 -16.40 -10.88
C VAL A 513 -11.20 -15.76 -11.85
N ILE A 514 -10.90 -16.43 -12.97
CA ILE A 514 -10.03 -15.89 -14.02
C ILE A 514 -10.86 -15.54 -15.26
N ASP A 515 -11.01 -14.24 -15.50
CA ASP A 515 -11.66 -13.67 -16.68
C ASP A 515 -10.72 -13.76 -17.91
N GLY A 516 -11.31 -13.96 -19.09
CA GLY A 516 -10.61 -14.18 -20.37
C GLY A 516 -10.40 -15.66 -20.74
N VAL A 517 -10.69 -16.60 -19.83
CA VAL A 517 -10.75 -18.05 -20.11
C VAL A 517 -12.13 -18.59 -19.76
N ALA A 518 -12.58 -19.61 -20.47
CA ALA A 518 -13.80 -20.34 -20.12
C ALA A 518 -13.46 -21.72 -19.55
N TYR A 519 -14.15 -22.18 -18.51
CA TYR A 519 -13.86 -23.47 -17.86
C TYR A 519 -15.04 -24.04 -17.10
N ARG A 520 -14.93 -25.31 -16.72
CA ARG A 520 -15.88 -25.97 -15.84
C ARG A 520 -15.19 -26.59 -14.63
N ILE A 521 -15.94 -26.69 -13.53
CA ILE A 521 -15.49 -27.31 -12.29
C ILE A 521 -16.24 -28.63 -12.10
N ASP A 522 -15.51 -29.73 -12.14
CA ASP A 522 -16.00 -31.08 -11.89
C ASP A 522 -16.00 -31.38 -10.39
N LEU A 523 -17.17 -31.24 -9.77
CA LEU A 523 -17.36 -31.44 -8.34
C LEU A 523 -17.31 -32.91 -7.91
N SER A 524 -17.36 -33.86 -8.85
CA SER A 524 -17.30 -35.30 -8.55
C SER A 524 -15.92 -35.80 -8.14
N LYS A 525 -14.88 -34.97 -8.34
CA LYS A 525 -13.51 -35.29 -7.95
C LYS A 525 -13.12 -34.63 -6.64
N PRO A 526 -12.21 -35.21 -5.85
CA PRO A 526 -11.69 -34.58 -4.65
C PRO A 526 -10.88 -33.30 -4.99
N PRO A 527 -10.79 -32.30 -4.09
CA PRO A 527 -9.99 -31.10 -4.35
C PRO A 527 -8.49 -31.44 -4.40
N LYS A 528 -7.74 -30.86 -5.35
CA LYS A 528 -6.28 -31.08 -5.43
C LYS A 528 -5.54 -30.44 -4.26
N TYR A 529 -5.96 -29.25 -3.86
CA TYR A 529 -5.34 -28.42 -2.82
C TYR A 529 -6.25 -28.19 -1.61
N ASP A 530 -5.64 -28.02 -0.42
CA ASP A 530 -6.34 -27.51 0.76
C ASP A 530 -6.31 -25.97 0.83
N ALA A 531 -6.96 -25.38 1.85
CA ALA A 531 -7.03 -23.92 2.04
C ALA A 531 -5.67 -23.22 2.26
N LYS A 532 -4.60 -23.99 2.49
CA LYS A 532 -3.23 -23.48 2.70
C LYS A 532 -2.33 -23.71 1.47
N GLY A 533 -2.88 -24.26 0.37
CA GLY A 533 -2.12 -24.57 -0.83
C GLY A 533 -1.34 -25.88 -0.77
N ASN A 534 -1.58 -26.75 0.22
CA ASN A 534 -0.94 -28.07 0.26
C ASN A 534 -1.62 -29.00 -0.73
N VAL A 535 -0.82 -29.79 -1.46
CA VAL A 535 -1.35 -30.86 -2.32
C VAL A 535 -1.89 -31.98 -1.45
N ILE A 536 -3.21 -32.22 -1.51
CA ILE A 536 -3.90 -33.29 -0.78
C ILE A 536 -4.36 -34.43 -1.70
N ASN A 537 -4.58 -34.15 -2.99
CA ASN A 537 -4.95 -35.15 -3.99
C ASN A 537 -4.21 -34.90 -5.31
N ALA A 538 -2.93 -35.33 -5.40
CA ALA A 538 -2.05 -34.99 -6.52
C ALA A 538 -2.56 -35.42 -7.91
N GLY A 539 -3.32 -36.52 -7.98
CA GLY A 539 -3.91 -37.03 -9.23
C GLY A 539 -5.26 -36.40 -9.59
N SER A 540 -5.80 -35.51 -8.75
CA SER A 540 -7.09 -34.87 -9.03
C SER A 540 -6.95 -33.66 -9.94
N SER A 541 -7.97 -33.43 -10.78
CA SER A 541 -8.12 -32.23 -11.58
C SER A 541 -9.61 -31.95 -11.77
N ARG A 542 -10.08 -30.90 -11.11
CA ARG A 542 -11.47 -30.43 -11.17
C ARG A 542 -11.69 -29.48 -12.34
N ILE A 543 -10.67 -28.76 -12.77
CA ILE A 543 -10.78 -27.82 -13.88
C ILE A 543 -10.76 -28.60 -15.19
N VAL A 544 -11.92 -28.65 -15.84
CA VAL A 544 -12.15 -29.32 -17.12
C VAL A 544 -12.60 -28.31 -18.17
N ASP A 545 -12.47 -28.67 -19.45
CA ASP A 545 -12.84 -27.82 -20.58
C ASP A 545 -12.26 -26.39 -20.49
N LEU A 546 -11.01 -26.25 -20.03
CA LEU A 546 -10.33 -24.95 -19.94
C LEU A 546 -9.96 -24.44 -21.34
N MET A 547 -10.62 -23.37 -21.76
CA MET A 547 -10.55 -22.79 -23.09
C MET A 547 -10.06 -21.33 -23.04
N PHE A 548 -9.28 -20.95 -24.05
CA PHE A 548 -8.94 -19.56 -24.36
C PHE A 548 -9.29 -19.27 -25.82
N GLY A 549 -10.05 -18.20 -26.08
CA GLY A 549 -10.48 -17.85 -27.43
C GLY A 549 -11.26 -18.96 -28.16
N GLY A 550 -12.02 -19.77 -27.42
CA GLY A 550 -12.79 -20.90 -27.94
C GLY A 550 -11.99 -22.17 -28.27
N LYS A 551 -10.68 -22.22 -27.93
CA LYS A 551 -9.81 -23.38 -28.13
C LYS A 551 -9.25 -23.86 -26.79
N PRO A 552 -8.89 -25.15 -26.64
CA PRO A 552 -8.23 -25.63 -25.43
C PRO A 552 -6.99 -24.79 -25.14
N ILE A 553 -6.79 -24.41 -23.87
CA ILE A 553 -5.62 -23.62 -23.48
C ILE A 553 -4.34 -24.41 -23.80
N ASP A 554 -3.35 -23.74 -24.39
CA ASP A 554 -2.01 -24.32 -24.55
C ASP A 554 -1.29 -24.30 -23.20
N PRO A 555 -0.92 -25.46 -22.62
CA PRO A 555 -0.21 -25.51 -21.34
C PRO A 555 1.12 -24.73 -21.34
N ALA A 556 1.79 -24.63 -22.50
CA ALA A 556 3.04 -23.88 -22.65
C ALA A 556 2.81 -22.41 -23.07
N GLY A 557 1.58 -22.06 -23.46
CA GLY A 557 1.20 -20.72 -23.87
C GLY A 557 1.43 -19.71 -22.75
N LYS A 558 1.88 -18.50 -23.11
CA LYS A 558 2.18 -17.43 -22.16
C LYS A 558 0.98 -16.49 -22.01
N PHE A 559 0.70 -16.12 -20.76
CA PHE A 559 -0.38 -15.23 -20.38
C PHE A 559 0.15 -14.18 -19.40
N VAL A 560 -0.32 -12.96 -19.53
CA VAL A 560 -0.26 -11.97 -18.47
C VAL A 560 -1.55 -12.07 -17.67
N VAL A 561 -1.46 -12.14 -16.35
CA VAL A 561 -2.63 -12.14 -15.47
C VAL A 561 -2.61 -10.89 -14.61
N ALA A 562 -3.63 -10.05 -14.78
CA ALA A 562 -3.94 -8.94 -13.89
C ALA A 562 -4.37 -9.50 -12.54
N THR A 563 -3.76 -9.01 -11.46
CA THR A 563 -4.09 -9.42 -10.10
C THR A 563 -3.70 -8.30 -9.13
N ASN A 564 -3.42 -8.64 -7.87
CA ASN A 564 -3.09 -7.70 -6.82
C ASN A 564 -1.79 -8.07 -6.07
N ASN A 565 -1.23 -7.13 -5.32
CA ASN A 565 0.02 -7.31 -4.57
C ASN A 565 -0.01 -8.46 -3.56
N TYR A 566 -1.14 -8.70 -2.89
CA TYR A 566 -1.27 -9.85 -1.99
C TYR A 566 -1.07 -11.16 -2.74
N ARG A 567 -1.81 -11.39 -3.84
CA ARG A 567 -1.75 -12.65 -4.59
C ARG A 567 -0.42 -12.81 -5.31
N ALA A 568 0.03 -11.78 -6.02
CA ALA A 568 1.29 -11.81 -6.75
C ALA A 568 2.51 -12.01 -5.84
N GLY A 569 2.46 -11.50 -4.61
CA GLY A 569 3.47 -11.74 -3.57
C GLY A 569 3.45 -13.14 -2.94
N GLY A 570 2.57 -14.04 -3.40
CA GLY A 570 2.44 -15.41 -2.87
C GLY A 570 1.35 -15.58 -1.81
N GLY A 571 0.53 -14.56 -1.57
CA GLY A 571 -0.63 -14.63 -0.68
C GLY A 571 -1.58 -15.77 -1.06
N GLY A 572 -2.07 -16.48 -0.04
CA GLY A 572 -2.91 -17.66 -0.21
C GLY A 572 -2.17 -18.92 -0.67
N ASN A 573 -0.84 -18.86 -0.86
CA ASN A 573 0.01 -19.98 -1.29
C ASN A 573 -0.44 -20.61 -2.62
N PHE A 574 -0.79 -19.76 -3.59
CA PHE A 574 -1.21 -20.24 -4.90
C PHE A 574 -0.04 -20.90 -5.65
N PRO A 575 -0.20 -22.12 -6.20
CA PRO A 575 0.89 -22.86 -6.82
C PRO A 575 1.58 -22.07 -7.93
N GLY A 576 2.90 -21.88 -7.82
CA GLY A 576 3.69 -21.20 -8.84
C GLY A 576 3.55 -19.68 -8.89
N ILE A 577 2.70 -19.07 -8.04
CA ILE A 577 2.49 -17.62 -8.01
C ILE A 577 3.28 -17.00 -6.86
N ASN A 578 4.26 -16.16 -7.20
CA ASN A 578 5.14 -15.47 -6.26
C ASN A 578 5.85 -14.30 -6.97
N GLU A 579 6.67 -13.57 -6.22
CA GLU A 579 7.38 -12.37 -6.70
C GLU A 579 8.18 -12.59 -7.99
N SER A 580 8.72 -13.80 -8.24
CA SER A 580 9.48 -14.08 -9.47
C SER A 580 8.64 -14.03 -10.75
N LYS A 581 7.31 -14.07 -10.63
CA LYS A 581 6.37 -13.99 -11.75
C LYS A 581 5.95 -12.56 -12.07
N ILE A 582 6.22 -11.61 -11.16
CA ILE A 582 5.77 -10.23 -11.30
C ILE A 582 6.50 -9.57 -12.46
N ILE A 583 5.72 -9.04 -13.40
CA ILE A 583 6.22 -8.29 -14.55
C ILE A 583 5.88 -6.80 -14.47
N TYR A 584 4.91 -6.44 -13.64
CA TYR A 584 4.52 -5.06 -13.41
C TYR A 584 3.98 -4.87 -12.00
N GLN A 585 4.45 -3.81 -11.36
CA GLN A 585 3.99 -3.35 -10.06
C GLN A 585 3.31 -1.99 -10.22
N ALA A 586 1.99 -1.96 -10.16
CA ALA A 586 1.26 -0.70 -10.22
C ALA A 586 1.40 0.06 -8.89
N PRO A 587 1.55 1.38 -8.93
CA PRO A 587 1.40 2.20 -7.74
C PRO A 587 -0.09 2.32 -7.34
N ASP A 588 -1.01 2.23 -8.29
CA ASP A 588 -2.46 2.41 -8.06
C ASP A 588 -3.13 1.22 -7.35
N THR A 589 -4.09 1.53 -6.47
CA THR A 589 -4.94 0.51 -5.83
C THR A 589 -6.01 -0.01 -6.79
N ASN A 590 -6.48 -1.24 -6.56
CA ASN A 590 -7.60 -1.79 -7.32
C ASN A 590 -8.86 -0.93 -7.19
N ARG A 591 -9.06 -0.27 -6.03
CA ARG A 591 -10.17 0.67 -5.82
C ARG A 591 -10.10 1.87 -6.75
N ASP A 592 -8.92 2.49 -6.82
CA ASP A 592 -8.70 3.65 -7.69
C ASP A 592 -8.94 3.26 -9.16
N VAL A 593 -8.43 2.09 -9.56
CA VAL A 593 -8.62 1.55 -10.92
C VAL A 593 -10.09 1.30 -11.24
N ILE A 594 -10.89 0.76 -10.32
CA ILE A 594 -12.34 0.57 -10.51
C ILE A 594 -13.06 1.92 -10.62
N VAL A 595 -12.74 2.90 -9.76
CA VAL A 595 -13.34 4.24 -9.84
C VAL A 595 -13.02 4.88 -11.20
N ARG A 596 -11.75 4.87 -11.62
CA ARG A 596 -11.32 5.44 -12.90
C ARG A 596 -11.99 4.75 -14.09
N TYR A 597 -12.14 3.42 -14.04
CA TYR A 597 -12.89 2.67 -15.05
C TYR A 597 -14.35 3.12 -15.14
N ILE A 598 -15.06 3.21 -14.01
CA ILE A 598 -16.46 3.68 -13.97
C ILE A 598 -16.59 5.10 -14.54
N VAL A 599 -15.68 6.00 -14.14
CA VAL A 599 -15.67 7.39 -14.64
C VAL A 599 -15.40 7.45 -16.14
N ALA A 600 -14.46 6.65 -16.64
CA ALA A 600 -14.09 6.63 -18.05
C ALA A 600 -15.21 6.08 -18.94
N GLU A 601 -15.90 5.03 -18.51
CA GLU A 601 -17.02 4.43 -19.24
C GLU A 601 -18.32 5.24 -19.08
N GLY A 602 -18.48 5.95 -17.96
CA GLY A 602 -19.67 6.72 -17.60
C GLY A 602 -20.86 5.84 -17.21
N THR A 603 -21.26 4.89 -18.05
CA THR A 603 -22.27 3.87 -17.74
C THR A 603 -21.68 2.48 -17.98
N ILE A 604 -21.48 1.72 -16.92
CA ILE A 604 -20.96 0.36 -16.98
C ILE A 604 -22.09 -0.67 -17.11
N ASN A 605 -21.73 -1.84 -17.62
CA ASN A 605 -22.56 -3.04 -17.56
C ASN A 605 -21.71 -4.20 -17.03
N PRO A 606 -21.76 -4.47 -15.72
CA PRO A 606 -20.97 -5.52 -15.09
C PRO A 606 -21.61 -6.90 -15.26
N SER A 607 -22.47 -7.13 -16.25
CA SER A 607 -23.11 -8.44 -16.44
C SER A 607 -22.06 -9.53 -16.61
N ALA A 608 -22.18 -10.58 -15.79
CA ALA A 608 -21.40 -11.80 -15.88
C ALA A 608 -21.44 -12.37 -17.31
N ASP A 609 -20.28 -12.73 -17.85
CA ASP A 609 -20.14 -13.31 -19.18
C ASP A 609 -20.34 -14.84 -19.19
N GLY A 610 -20.41 -15.46 -18.00
CA GLY A 610 -20.61 -16.89 -17.85
C GLY A 610 -19.39 -17.70 -18.23
N ASN A 611 -18.19 -17.13 -18.05
CA ASN A 611 -16.92 -17.80 -18.33
C ASN A 611 -16.75 -19.13 -17.56
N TRP A 612 -17.39 -19.31 -16.41
CA TRP A 612 -17.31 -20.58 -15.68
C TRP A 612 -18.67 -21.16 -15.23
N SER A 613 -18.70 -22.49 -15.09
CA SER A 613 -19.83 -23.22 -14.54
C SER A 613 -19.40 -24.51 -13.83
N PHE A 614 -20.32 -25.17 -13.12
CA PHE A 614 -20.09 -26.56 -12.72
C PHE A 614 -20.23 -27.50 -13.93
N ALA A 615 -19.49 -28.61 -13.92
CA ALA A 615 -19.72 -29.70 -14.85
C ALA A 615 -21.01 -30.45 -14.48
N PRO A 616 -21.84 -30.88 -15.46
CA PRO A 616 -23.13 -31.49 -15.14
C PRO A 616 -23.02 -32.80 -14.34
N LEU A 617 -23.86 -32.98 -13.32
CA LEU A 617 -23.96 -34.21 -12.53
C LEU A 617 -25.43 -34.67 -12.42
N PRO A 618 -25.99 -35.36 -13.43
CA PRO A 618 -27.40 -35.71 -13.48
C PRO A 618 -27.90 -36.41 -12.21
N GLY A 619 -29.05 -35.96 -11.70
CA GLY A 619 -29.67 -36.51 -10.48
C GLY A 619 -28.98 -36.10 -9.18
N THR A 620 -28.04 -35.15 -9.24
CA THR A 620 -27.29 -34.65 -8.08
C THR A 620 -27.77 -33.26 -7.69
N SER A 621 -27.82 -32.98 -6.40
CA SER A 621 -28.05 -31.62 -5.91
C SER A 621 -27.16 -31.28 -4.73
N VAL A 622 -26.90 -29.99 -4.59
CA VAL A 622 -26.10 -29.43 -3.49
C VAL A 622 -26.83 -28.31 -2.77
N ILE A 623 -26.47 -28.09 -1.52
CA ILE A 623 -26.98 -27.02 -0.68
C ILE A 623 -25.97 -25.87 -0.65
N PHE A 624 -26.47 -24.68 -0.95
CA PHE A 624 -25.76 -23.41 -0.86
C PHE A 624 -26.52 -22.45 0.06
N GLU A 625 -25.81 -21.85 1.02
CA GLU A 625 -26.37 -20.85 1.92
C GLU A 625 -25.85 -19.47 1.53
N THR A 626 -26.76 -18.49 1.43
CA THR A 626 -26.44 -17.11 1.06
C THR A 626 -27.40 -16.11 1.71
N GLY A 627 -27.18 -14.81 1.54
CA GLY A 627 -27.99 -13.76 2.15
C GLY A 627 -29.48 -13.84 1.75
N GLN A 628 -30.37 -13.40 2.62
CA GLN A 628 -31.82 -13.47 2.44
C GLN A 628 -32.34 -12.75 1.18
N LYS A 629 -31.65 -11.69 0.75
CA LYS A 629 -31.96 -10.96 -0.49
C LYS A 629 -31.59 -11.69 -1.77
N ALA A 630 -30.86 -12.82 -1.70
CA ALA A 630 -30.50 -13.60 -2.89
C ALA A 630 -31.71 -14.02 -3.73
N LYS A 631 -32.88 -14.19 -3.11
CA LYS A 631 -34.16 -14.51 -3.77
C LYS A 631 -34.53 -13.51 -4.88
N ASP A 632 -34.12 -12.25 -4.73
CA ASP A 632 -34.42 -11.18 -5.69
C ASP A 632 -33.55 -11.29 -6.96
N PHE A 633 -32.48 -12.09 -6.92
CA PHE A 633 -31.47 -12.21 -7.97
C PHE A 633 -31.39 -13.60 -8.61
N ILE A 634 -32.11 -14.62 -8.10
CA ILE A 634 -32.05 -16.01 -8.63
C ILE A 634 -32.31 -16.06 -10.14
N ALA A 635 -33.31 -15.32 -10.63
CA ALA A 635 -33.69 -15.33 -12.05
C ALA A 635 -32.58 -14.80 -12.98
N GLN A 636 -31.58 -14.08 -12.43
CA GLN A 636 -30.44 -13.56 -13.18
C GLN A 636 -29.33 -14.62 -13.33
N VAL A 637 -29.32 -15.65 -12.49
CA VAL A 637 -28.37 -16.77 -12.57
C VAL A 637 -28.87 -17.81 -13.57
N LYS A 638 -28.36 -17.75 -14.81
CA LYS A 638 -28.80 -18.64 -15.91
C LYS A 638 -28.00 -19.93 -16.01
N THR A 639 -26.82 -19.98 -15.41
CA THR A 639 -25.88 -21.11 -15.47
C THR A 639 -26.28 -22.26 -14.54
N LEU A 640 -27.20 -22.02 -13.61
CA LEU A 640 -27.62 -22.98 -12.58
C LEU A 640 -29.15 -23.04 -12.48
N LYS A 641 -29.66 -24.21 -12.11
CA LYS A 641 -31.04 -24.35 -11.65
C LYS A 641 -31.06 -24.31 -10.13
N ILE A 642 -31.60 -23.23 -9.58
CA ILE A 642 -31.61 -22.92 -8.14
C ILE A 642 -33.05 -22.96 -7.61
N GLU A 643 -33.27 -23.72 -6.55
CA GLU A 643 -34.58 -23.88 -5.90
C GLU A 643 -34.48 -23.48 -4.42
N PRO A 644 -35.44 -22.74 -3.85
CA PRO A 644 -35.46 -22.45 -2.42
C PRO A 644 -35.51 -23.74 -1.58
N ALA A 645 -34.72 -23.79 -0.51
CA ALA A 645 -34.61 -24.94 0.40
C ALA A 645 -34.82 -24.56 1.88
N GLY A 646 -35.41 -23.40 2.15
CA GLY A 646 -35.76 -22.90 3.48
C GLY A 646 -34.73 -21.92 4.06
N ASP A 647 -34.80 -21.70 5.36
CA ASP A 647 -33.84 -20.87 6.10
C ASP A 647 -32.59 -21.67 6.47
N GLY A 648 -31.44 -21.02 6.39
CA GLY A 648 -30.15 -21.50 6.89
C GLY A 648 -29.89 -21.05 8.34
N GLU A 649 -28.75 -21.47 8.89
CA GLU A 649 -28.33 -20.99 10.22
C GLU A 649 -27.92 -19.51 10.17
N GLY A 650 -27.86 -18.82 11.32
CA GLY A 650 -27.26 -17.48 11.41
C GLY A 650 -27.92 -16.39 10.54
N GLY A 651 -29.18 -16.58 10.12
CA GLY A 651 -29.92 -15.64 9.28
C GLY A 651 -29.73 -15.83 7.77
N PHE A 652 -28.98 -16.84 7.33
CA PHE A 652 -28.83 -17.18 5.92
C PHE A 652 -30.13 -17.74 5.32
N ALA A 653 -30.30 -17.64 4.00
CA ALA A 653 -31.26 -18.39 3.22
C ALA A 653 -30.58 -19.59 2.56
N ARG A 654 -31.29 -20.71 2.46
CA ARG A 654 -30.78 -21.96 1.90
C ARG A 654 -31.37 -22.21 0.51
N TYR A 655 -30.51 -22.59 -0.43
CA TYR A 655 -30.89 -22.94 -1.79
C TYR A 655 -30.35 -24.30 -2.17
N ARG A 656 -31.17 -25.07 -2.88
CA ARG A 656 -30.79 -26.29 -3.58
C ARG A 656 -30.35 -25.93 -5.00
N ILE A 657 -29.17 -26.36 -5.39
CA ILE A 657 -28.65 -26.21 -6.75
C ILE A 657 -28.64 -27.60 -7.39
N LEU A 658 -29.31 -27.74 -8.54
CA LEU A 658 -29.26 -28.96 -9.36
C LEU A 658 -28.04 -28.88 -10.28
N LEU A 659 -27.23 -29.94 -10.27
CA LEU A 659 -25.99 -30.04 -11.04
C LEU A 659 -26.17 -30.83 -12.33
#